data_AF-A0A257B3P0-F1
#
_entry.id   AF-A0A257B3P0-F1
#
_cell.length_a   1.000
_cell.length_b   1.000
_cell.length_c   1.000
_cell.angle_alpha   90.00
_cell.angle_beta   90.00
_cell.angle_gamma   90.00
#
_symmetry.space_group_name_H-M   'P 1'
#
loop_
_entity.id
_entity.type
_entity.pdbx_description
1 polymer ?
#
loop_
_entity_poly.entity_id
_entity_poly.type
_entity_poly.pdbx_seq_one_letter_code
_entity_poly.pdbx_strand_id
1 'polypeptide(L)'
;MYRAAGAVRPSGAGVPRSDSAGSRRAGFPADDKRPGLGCGGQPMTRHLHILKGCAPAPLANYLKALGILRLVGEQADPQARGWWDGERFCLLTKLSKEELETFFLERYEPTPLLSPWNKGCGFFKANDPGLYPLENSRAIRFRRFRDGIVAGRRLLDEISRADAAIRAIKARTKTNKSFQSEEQRQLLESDSSYLATLQKMREQLKKPDLKDKERVELEDDIRTIESLTRKVSKPPTKTEAQSLKSSGGYKKLLAVAERRFKALKATLIPDCRRNWRGPHAEWLSAAVALDEGGNPEWPSLLGTGGNDGNLDFTNNFMQQIGALFDVCSDTGQPRETARSLLSNALWSAPVNHLESAAIGQFQPGSAGGANSSTGFEDGNLINAWDFVLMMEGAVLFTSRATRRLDPNAFSKASAPFAVRPHAAGFATPGNEKAQRGEQWMPLWSQPVTLSDLATLLGEARIQLDRQPANRPIDAARAISRLGVARGIESFARYGYLERNGQSTLAVPLGRVQVRHHPRAYLIDDLAAWMDRLQRLSRDSSAARLVQAERRLADAVFATLTRDYTPDRWQAILLAAADIEALQATGTGIDAGPIPPLRPEWVSAVAEDSAEFRLALALGSAAAIYFKDKPSDPIRHHFLPLEPGARRFKTADKRLVNDPRVVASGRDPLRGLAAIVERRLIEASQQGQRRSRLVAAAGCGARFGDLTQFLSGAVDLNRLFGLARAFMALRWDNWNRDVLPVSHPTDERPEECWLALRLCCLPLSIDEMHDIPADERIARLLVSGDAARAIEIARQRLRSVGIRPPMYAGTTDPATARRWAAALAFPIHRGTAHRAMVQLAPSKKGLLHA
;
A
#
# COMPACT_ATOMS: atom_id res chain seq x y z
N MET A 1 32.75 -53.19 25.66
CA MET A 1 33.98 -53.32 24.85
C MET A 1 34.37 -51.93 24.36
N TYR A 2 35.59 -51.51 24.73
CA TYR A 2 36.39 -50.32 24.30
C TYR A 2 35.69 -48.96 24.11
N ARG A 3 35.81 -47.97 25.03
CA ARG A 3 36.93 -47.01 25.30
C ARG A 3 37.31 -46.17 24.06
N ALA A 4 37.50 -44.85 24.08
CA ALA A 4 37.88 -43.88 25.13
C ALA A 4 37.45 -42.45 24.70
N ALA A 5 36.91 -41.60 25.59
CA ALA A 5 37.59 -40.55 26.39
C ALA A 5 37.82 -39.22 25.64
N GLY A 6 37.62 -38.02 26.19
CA GLY A 6 37.53 -37.66 27.61
C GLY A 6 36.73 -36.38 27.87
N ALA A 7 36.23 -36.34 29.11
CA ALA A 7 35.55 -35.23 29.74
C ALA A 7 36.55 -34.18 30.28
N VAL A 8 36.04 -33.03 30.72
CA VAL A 8 36.00 -32.59 32.14
C VAL A 8 35.73 -31.05 32.19
N ARG A 9 34.54 -30.70 32.67
CA ARG A 9 34.16 -29.44 33.37
C ARG A 9 34.78 -29.47 34.81
N PRO A 10 34.83 -28.42 35.69
CA PRO A 10 33.77 -27.40 35.85
C PRO A 10 34.13 -26.03 36.51
N SER A 11 33.11 -25.15 36.49
CA SER A 11 32.62 -24.20 37.52
C SER A 11 33.55 -23.39 38.45
N GLY A 12 33.20 -22.11 38.63
CA GLY A 12 33.22 -21.50 39.97
C GLY A 12 33.43 -19.99 40.06
N ALA A 13 32.31 -19.27 40.23
CA ALA A 13 32.07 -18.09 41.09
C ALA A 13 33.13 -16.98 41.32
N GLY A 14 32.65 -15.72 41.27
CA GLY A 14 33.26 -14.61 42.01
C GLY A 14 32.89 -13.22 41.49
N VAL A 15 31.95 -12.54 42.17
CA VAL A 15 31.76 -11.08 42.11
C VAL A 15 32.33 -10.50 43.40
N PRO A 16 32.95 -9.30 43.38
CA PRO A 16 32.38 -8.20 44.16
C PRO A 16 32.39 -6.82 43.44
N ARG A 17 31.66 -5.89 44.07
CA ARG A 17 31.22 -4.54 43.68
C ARG A 17 32.28 -3.43 43.91
N SER A 18 31.87 -2.20 43.50
CA SER A 18 32.28 -0.84 43.93
C SER A 18 33.50 -0.27 43.20
N ASP A 19 33.62 1.00 42.79
CA ASP A 19 32.92 2.24 43.16
C ASP A 19 33.10 3.38 42.12
N SER A 20 32.14 4.30 42.11
CA SER A 20 32.15 5.76 41.89
C SER A 20 33.10 6.53 40.93
N ALA A 21 32.50 7.56 40.30
CA ALA A 21 33.06 8.85 39.84
C ALA A 21 33.97 8.82 38.60
N GLY A 22 34.01 9.79 37.68
CA GLY A 22 33.38 11.10 37.58
C GLY A 22 33.90 11.76 36.29
N SER A 23 33.12 12.72 35.78
CA SER A 23 33.44 13.70 34.75
C SER A 23 34.93 14.07 34.58
N ARG A 24 35.43 14.12 33.33
CA ARG A 24 35.88 15.39 32.68
C ARG A 24 36.51 15.16 31.30
N ARG A 25 36.23 16.15 30.45
CA ARG A 25 36.87 16.45 29.16
C ARG A 25 38.39 16.64 29.32
N ALA A 26 39.16 16.10 28.38
CA ALA A 26 40.47 16.58 27.95
C ALA A 26 40.50 16.35 26.42
N GLY A 27 40.71 17.33 25.54
CA GLY A 27 41.81 18.29 25.56
C GLY A 27 42.92 17.73 24.67
N PHE A 28 42.73 17.77 23.34
CA PHE A 28 43.77 17.44 22.37
C PHE A 28 44.80 18.58 22.30
N PRO A 29 46.11 18.34 22.49
CA PRO A 29 47.12 19.30 22.08
C PRO A 29 47.52 19.07 20.61
N ALA A 30 47.85 20.19 20.00
CA ALA A 30 48.31 20.34 18.63
C ALA A 30 49.80 19.98 18.47
N ASP A 31 50.21 19.99 17.21
CA ASP A 31 51.56 19.94 16.64
C ASP A 31 52.24 18.57 16.52
N ASP A 32 52.21 18.05 15.29
CA ASP A 32 53.45 17.54 14.71
C ASP A 32 53.53 17.85 13.21
N LYS A 33 54.55 18.64 12.84
CA LYS A 33 54.87 19.05 11.48
C LYS A 33 55.62 17.91 10.78
N ARG A 34 55.15 17.47 9.61
CA ARG A 34 55.97 16.74 8.63
C ARG A 34 55.92 17.40 7.26
N PRO A 35 57.03 17.41 6.50
CA PRO A 35 57.22 18.34 5.39
C PRO A 35 56.69 17.83 4.05
N GLY A 36 56.33 18.82 3.23
CA GLY A 36 55.77 18.77 1.88
C GLY A 36 56.24 17.67 0.93
N LEU A 37 55.25 16.95 0.39
CA LEU A 37 55.21 16.59 -1.02
C LEU A 37 54.15 17.47 -1.69
N GLY A 38 54.63 18.40 -2.53
CA GLY A 38 53.79 19.29 -3.30
C GLY A 38 53.06 18.54 -4.40
N CYS A 39 51.74 18.39 -4.23
CA CYS A 39 50.79 18.32 -5.32
C CYS A 39 49.85 19.52 -5.14
N GLY A 40 49.96 20.49 -6.04
CA GLY A 40 49.10 21.68 -6.07
C GLY A 40 47.65 21.30 -6.36
N GLY A 41 46.89 20.99 -5.32
CA GLY A 41 45.44 21.12 -5.33
C GLY A 41 45.09 22.32 -4.46
N GLN A 42 44.69 23.44 -5.05
CA GLN A 42 44.02 24.49 -4.27
C GLN A 42 42.86 23.84 -3.49
N PRO A 43 42.67 24.17 -2.20
CA PRO A 43 41.51 23.69 -1.47
C PRO A 43 40.25 24.19 -2.20
N MET A 44 39.54 23.28 -2.88
CA MET A 44 38.31 23.63 -3.58
C MET A 44 37.28 24.04 -2.52
N THR A 45 36.99 25.33 -2.45
CA THR A 45 35.96 25.87 -1.57
C THR A 45 34.62 25.28 -2.00
N ARG A 46 33.90 24.66 -1.07
CA ARG A 46 32.56 24.12 -1.31
C ARG A 46 31.53 25.02 -0.63
N HIS A 47 30.45 25.30 -1.34
CA HIS A 47 29.36 26.13 -0.88
C HIS A 47 28.15 25.26 -0.56
N LEU A 48 27.56 25.49 0.61
CA LEU A 48 26.30 24.88 1.03
C LEU A 48 25.15 25.80 0.69
N HIS A 49 24.25 25.33 -0.17
CA HIS A 49 23.04 26.04 -0.58
C HIS A 49 21.80 25.42 0.07
N ILE A 50 20.94 26.25 0.62
CA ILE A 50 19.63 25.83 1.14
C ILE A 50 18.56 26.25 0.12
N LEU A 51 18.06 25.29 -0.66
CA LEU A 51 17.09 25.54 -1.72
C LEU A 51 15.67 25.57 -1.14
N LYS A 52 15.23 26.76 -0.73
CA LYS A 52 13.93 26.96 -0.07
C LYS A 52 12.74 26.61 -0.96
N GLY A 53 12.91 26.68 -2.28
CA GLY A 53 11.88 26.30 -3.24
C GLY A 53 11.68 24.78 -3.39
N CYS A 54 12.49 23.95 -2.74
CA CYS A 54 12.60 22.51 -2.98
C CYS A 54 12.08 21.65 -1.81
N ALA A 55 10.91 22.00 -1.26
CA ALA A 55 10.29 21.19 -0.21
C ALA A 55 9.90 19.78 -0.71
N PRO A 56 9.85 18.75 0.15
CA PRO A 56 9.37 17.42 -0.21
C PRO A 56 7.99 17.38 -0.84
N ALA A 57 7.09 18.31 -0.50
CA ALA A 57 5.74 18.42 -1.02
C ALA A 57 5.45 19.85 -1.52
N PRO A 58 4.71 20.04 -2.62
CA PRO A 58 4.12 19.01 -3.51
C PRO A 58 5.16 18.20 -4.30
N LEU A 59 4.72 17.13 -4.98
CA LEU A 59 5.59 16.21 -5.72
C LEU A 59 6.49 16.94 -6.75
N ALA A 60 5.98 18.01 -7.37
CA ALA A 60 6.75 18.86 -8.28
C ALA A 60 8.05 19.39 -7.63
N ASN A 61 8.00 19.84 -6.37
CA ASN A 61 9.16 20.40 -5.67
C ASN A 61 10.20 19.34 -5.33
N TYR A 62 9.77 18.12 -4.98
CA TYR A 62 10.67 16.99 -4.76
C TYR A 62 11.43 16.64 -6.03
N LEU A 63 10.72 16.49 -7.16
CA LEU A 63 11.34 16.19 -8.45
C LEU A 63 12.26 17.34 -8.90
N LYS A 64 11.86 18.60 -8.70
CA LYS A 64 12.70 19.78 -8.96
C LYS A 64 14.03 19.71 -8.20
N ALA A 65 13.99 19.36 -6.92
CA ALA A 65 15.20 19.20 -6.10
C ALA A 65 16.17 18.18 -6.72
N LEU A 66 15.63 17.04 -7.16
CA LEU A 66 16.41 16.00 -7.83
C LEU A 66 16.92 16.45 -9.20
N GLY A 67 16.13 17.21 -9.96
CA GLY A 67 16.54 17.79 -11.24
C GLY A 67 17.71 18.75 -11.07
N ILE A 68 17.70 19.59 -10.03
CA ILE A 68 18.82 20.49 -9.72
C ILE A 68 20.09 19.69 -9.39
N LEU A 69 20.00 18.69 -8.50
CA LEU A 69 21.16 17.84 -8.17
C LEU A 69 21.70 17.11 -9.41
N ARG A 70 20.80 16.57 -10.23
CA ARG A 70 21.16 15.88 -11.47
C ARG A 70 21.89 16.81 -12.43
N LEU A 71 21.31 17.96 -12.76
CA LEU A 71 21.88 18.89 -13.74
C LEU A 71 23.23 19.45 -13.27
N VAL A 72 23.34 19.84 -12.00
CA VAL A 72 24.62 20.29 -11.43
C VAL A 72 25.63 19.14 -11.44
N GLY A 73 25.23 17.94 -11.03
CA GLY A 73 26.07 16.74 -11.02
C GLY A 73 26.60 16.34 -12.41
N GLU A 74 25.75 16.40 -13.44
CA GLU A 74 26.10 15.99 -14.80
C GLU A 74 26.88 17.06 -15.56
N GLN A 75 26.53 18.34 -15.38
CA GLN A 75 26.97 19.41 -16.31
C GLN A 75 27.95 20.41 -15.69
N ALA A 76 28.13 20.44 -14.36
CA ALA A 76 28.97 21.45 -13.71
C ALA A 76 29.93 20.91 -12.64
N ASP A 77 29.45 20.05 -11.75
CA ASP A 77 30.17 19.54 -10.59
C ASP A 77 29.80 18.08 -10.27
N PRO A 78 30.58 17.10 -10.79
CA PRO A 78 30.35 15.67 -10.51
C PRO A 78 30.43 15.28 -9.04
N GLN A 79 31.00 16.14 -8.18
CA GLN A 79 31.09 15.91 -6.74
C GLN A 79 29.96 16.59 -5.95
N ALA A 80 28.98 17.20 -6.62
CA ALA A 80 27.84 17.81 -5.98
C ALA A 80 27.05 16.78 -5.16
N ARG A 81 26.58 17.18 -3.98
CA ARG A 81 25.84 16.33 -3.05
C ARG A 81 24.53 16.98 -2.64
N GLY A 82 23.47 16.17 -2.57
CA GLY A 82 22.15 16.60 -2.16
C GLY A 82 21.59 15.77 -1.00
N TRP A 83 20.84 16.41 -0.11
CA TRP A 83 20.10 15.76 0.98
C TRP A 83 18.97 16.66 1.51
N TRP A 84 18.10 16.09 2.35
CA TRP A 84 17.02 16.80 3.00
C TRP A 84 17.37 17.12 4.44
N ASP A 85 17.06 18.34 4.86
CA ASP A 85 17.02 18.77 6.26
C ASP A 85 15.62 19.31 6.57
N GLY A 86 14.77 18.42 7.09
CA GLY A 86 13.34 18.70 7.29
C GLY A 86 12.62 18.95 5.98
N GLU A 87 12.03 20.14 5.83
CA GLU A 87 11.29 20.55 4.61
C GLU A 87 12.16 21.31 3.59
N ARG A 88 13.49 21.18 3.69
CA ARG A 88 14.44 21.92 2.84
C ARG A 88 15.39 20.96 2.15
N PHE A 89 15.71 21.23 0.89
CA PHE A 89 16.75 20.51 0.18
C PHE A 89 18.07 21.28 0.25
N CYS A 90 19.14 20.59 0.65
CA CYS A 90 20.48 21.12 0.76
C CYS A 90 21.33 20.62 -0.42
N LEU A 91 22.04 21.54 -1.08
CA LEU A 91 22.98 21.25 -2.16
C LEU A 91 24.38 21.73 -1.77
N LEU A 92 25.34 20.81 -1.75
CA LEU A 92 26.76 21.11 -1.58
C LEU A 92 27.46 21.00 -2.93
N THR A 93 28.09 22.07 -3.40
CA THR A 93 28.80 22.12 -4.68
C THR A 93 29.97 23.10 -4.64
N LYS A 94 30.90 23.02 -5.60
CA LYS A 94 31.95 24.03 -5.82
C LYS A 94 31.42 25.38 -6.31
N LEU A 95 30.18 25.44 -6.82
CA LEU A 95 29.60 26.69 -7.33
C LEU A 95 29.11 27.58 -6.17
N SER A 96 29.50 28.86 -6.18
CA SER A 96 28.83 29.90 -5.39
C SER A 96 27.38 30.11 -5.82
N LYS A 97 26.64 30.97 -5.11
CA LYS A 97 25.23 31.22 -5.39
C LYS A 97 25.06 31.85 -6.78
N GLU A 98 25.89 32.83 -7.09
CA GLU A 98 25.89 33.57 -8.35
C GLU A 98 26.32 32.68 -9.52
N GLU A 99 27.32 31.82 -9.30
CA GLU A 99 27.77 30.85 -10.31
C GLU A 99 26.73 29.74 -10.58
N LEU A 100 25.95 29.36 -9.57
CA LEU A 100 24.83 28.42 -9.71
C LEU A 100 23.69 29.02 -10.54
N GLU A 101 23.32 30.27 -10.29
CA GLU A 101 22.32 30.97 -11.11
C GLU A 101 22.83 31.15 -12.55
N THR A 102 24.09 31.56 -12.71
CA THR A 102 24.73 31.72 -14.01
C THR A 102 24.81 30.39 -14.77
N PHE A 103 25.05 29.27 -14.08
CA PHE A 103 24.99 27.95 -14.69
C PHE A 103 23.63 27.68 -15.35
N PHE A 104 22.52 27.85 -14.61
CA PHE A 104 21.18 27.60 -15.17
C PHE A 104 20.80 28.58 -16.28
N LEU A 105 21.20 29.84 -16.20
CA LEU A 105 20.87 30.84 -17.21
C LEU A 105 21.69 30.66 -18.49
N GLU A 106 22.99 30.41 -18.37
CA GLU A 106 23.93 30.55 -19.50
C GLU A 106 24.51 29.23 -20.01
N ARG A 107 24.63 28.21 -19.15
CA ARG A 107 25.36 26.96 -19.46
C ARG A 107 24.48 25.71 -19.51
N TYR A 108 23.34 25.72 -18.85
CA TYR A 108 22.41 24.59 -18.81
C TYR A 108 22.02 24.12 -20.20
N GLU A 109 22.23 22.82 -20.44
CA GLU A 109 21.81 22.10 -21.64
C GLU A 109 20.61 21.21 -21.29
N PRO A 110 19.40 21.51 -21.81
CA PRO A 110 18.20 20.71 -21.52
C PRO A 110 18.29 19.25 -22.01
N THR A 111 17.75 18.33 -21.22
CA THR A 111 17.59 16.93 -21.60
C THR A 111 16.54 16.82 -22.71
N PRO A 112 16.82 16.11 -23.80
CA PRO A 112 15.91 16.01 -24.95
C PRO A 112 14.75 15.04 -24.72
N LEU A 113 13.76 15.49 -23.94
CA LEU A 113 12.54 14.75 -23.63
C LEU A 113 11.61 14.75 -24.86
N LEU A 114 11.39 13.57 -25.46
CA LEU A 114 10.61 13.40 -26.69
C LEU A 114 9.70 12.17 -26.59
N SER A 115 8.48 12.25 -27.13
CA SER A 115 7.48 11.17 -27.13
C SER A 115 6.85 10.97 -28.52
N PRO A 116 7.60 10.53 -29.54
CA PRO A 116 7.08 10.36 -30.92
C PRO A 116 5.89 9.38 -31.01
N TRP A 117 5.66 8.55 -29.99
CA TRP A 117 4.50 7.66 -29.87
C TRP A 117 3.21 8.36 -29.42
N ASN A 118 3.28 9.59 -28.89
CA ASN A 118 2.12 10.37 -28.46
C ASN A 118 1.60 11.26 -29.60
N LYS A 119 0.28 11.47 -29.69
CA LYS A 119 -0.29 12.34 -30.72
C LYS A 119 -0.01 13.83 -30.48
N GLY A 120 0.08 14.24 -29.21
CA GLY A 120 0.25 15.64 -28.79
C GLY A 120 1.70 16.12 -28.65
N CYS A 121 2.69 15.30 -29.00
CA CYS A 121 4.12 15.59 -28.78
C CYS A 121 4.71 16.64 -29.74
N GLY A 122 3.96 17.06 -30.76
CA GLY A 122 4.36 18.07 -31.75
C GLY A 122 4.85 17.51 -33.09
N PHE A 123 5.24 16.24 -33.18
CA PHE A 123 5.74 15.64 -34.44
C PHE A 123 4.69 15.60 -35.57
N PHE A 124 3.41 15.57 -35.22
CA PHE A 124 2.29 15.42 -36.17
C PHE A 124 1.59 16.74 -36.53
N LYS A 125 2.05 17.87 -35.97
CA LYS A 125 1.50 19.20 -36.23
C LYS A 125 2.56 20.05 -36.96
N ALA A 126 2.20 20.59 -38.11
CA ALA A 126 3.07 21.53 -38.82
C ALA A 126 3.27 22.79 -37.96
N ASN A 127 4.51 23.27 -37.87
CA ASN A 127 4.89 24.44 -37.07
C ASN A 127 4.39 24.37 -35.63
N ASP A 128 4.54 23.19 -35.00
CA ASP A 128 4.18 23.01 -33.60
C ASP A 128 4.96 23.99 -32.69
N PRO A 129 4.29 24.73 -31.80
CA PRO A 129 4.92 25.79 -31.02
C PRO A 129 6.02 25.30 -30.06
N GLY A 130 6.00 24.03 -29.64
CA GLY A 130 7.05 23.44 -28.82
C GLY A 130 8.20 22.89 -29.66
N LEU A 131 7.89 22.01 -30.61
CA LEU A 131 8.91 21.25 -31.35
C LEU A 131 9.61 22.08 -32.44
N TYR A 132 8.86 22.88 -33.21
CA TYR A 132 9.39 23.56 -34.40
C TYR A 132 10.51 24.57 -34.08
N PRO A 133 10.43 25.41 -33.03
CA PRO A 133 11.52 26.33 -32.69
C PRO A 133 12.81 25.59 -32.33
N LEU A 134 12.72 24.51 -31.54
CA LEU A 134 13.88 23.74 -31.10
C LEU A 134 14.55 22.99 -32.25
N GLU A 135 13.75 22.48 -33.19
CA GLU A 135 14.24 21.83 -34.40
C GLU A 135 15.10 22.76 -35.26
N ASN A 136 14.69 24.03 -35.37
CA ASN A 136 15.36 25.03 -36.21
C ASN A 136 16.37 25.91 -35.47
N SER A 137 16.53 25.72 -34.16
CA SER A 137 17.44 26.52 -33.36
C SER A 137 18.90 26.31 -33.76
N ARG A 138 19.72 27.37 -33.72
CA ARG A 138 21.17 27.29 -33.95
C ARG A 138 21.97 27.23 -32.65
N ALA A 139 21.34 27.51 -31.51
CA ALA A 139 22.00 27.53 -30.23
C ALA A 139 22.60 26.16 -29.87
N ILE A 140 23.81 26.17 -29.31
CA ILE A 140 24.55 24.97 -28.94
C ILE A 140 23.81 24.16 -27.85
N ARG A 141 23.17 24.84 -26.90
CA ARG A 141 22.41 24.22 -25.79
C ARG A 141 21.21 23.37 -26.23
N PHE A 142 20.72 23.56 -27.46
CA PHE A 142 19.60 22.78 -27.99
C PHE A 142 20.05 21.72 -29.02
N ARG A 143 21.36 21.50 -29.17
CA ARG A 143 21.91 20.51 -30.10
C ARG A 143 21.35 19.10 -29.86
N ARG A 144 21.37 18.63 -28.61
CA ARG A 144 20.82 17.31 -28.25
C ARG A 144 19.33 17.18 -28.58
N PHE A 145 18.57 18.28 -28.47
CA PHE A 145 17.17 18.32 -28.87
C PHE A 145 17.02 18.11 -30.39
N ARG A 146 17.81 18.82 -31.20
CA ARG A 146 17.81 18.63 -32.66
C ARG A 146 18.17 17.21 -33.05
N ASP A 147 19.23 16.65 -32.47
CA ASP A 147 19.67 15.28 -32.73
C ASP A 147 18.56 14.27 -32.41
N GLY A 148 17.84 14.49 -31.29
CA GLY A 148 16.68 13.71 -30.90
C GLY A 148 15.49 13.81 -31.84
N ILE A 149 15.16 15.04 -32.27
CA ILE A 149 14.06 15.28 -33.21
C ILE A 149 14.35 14.59 -34.54
N VAL A 150 15.57 14.68 -35.05
CA VAL A 150 16.01 13.97 -36.26
C VAL A 150 15.88 12.45 -36.07
N ALA A 151 16.34 11.91 -34.93
CA ALA A 151 16.20 10.48 -34.63
C ALA A 151 14.74 10.04 -34.52
N GLY A 152 13.86 10.86 -33.93
CA GLY A 152 12.42 10.62 -33.84
C GLY A 152 11.74 10.64 -35.21
N ARG A 153 12.06 11.62 -36.07
CA ARG A 153 11.51 11.71 -37.42
C ARG A 153 11.87 10.49 -38.27
N ARG A 154 13.12 10.03 -38.23
CA ARG A 154 13.55 8.82 -38.95
C ARG A 154 12.70 7.59 -38.63
N LEU A 155 12.28 7.44 -37.36
CA LEU A 155 11.40 6.33 -36.94
C LEU A 155 9.94 6.54 -37.33
N LEU A 156 9.50 7.80 -37.42
CA LEU A 156 8.14 8.16 -37.80
C LEU A 156 7.93 8.18 -39.33
N ASP A 157 8.97 8.32 -40.14
CA ASP A 157 8.83 8.45 -41.61
C ASP A 157 8.03 7.30 -42.22
N GLU A 158 8.34 6.04 -41.85
CA GLU A 158 7.59 4.87 -42.35
C GLU A 158 6.16 4.80 -41.83
N ILE A 159 5.95 5.16 -40.57
CA ILE A 159 4.62 5.19 -39.93
C ILE A 159 3.75 6.27 -40.56
N SER A 160 4.31 7.46 -40.78
CA SER A 160 3.64 8.59 -41.42
C SER A 160 3.32 8.27 -42.89
N ARG A 161 4.22 7.59 -43.62
CA ARG A 161 3.92 7.10 -44.98
C ARG A 161 2.78 6.09 -44.98
N ALA A 162 2.78 5.14 -44.04
CA ALA A 162 1.70 4.16 -43.92
C ALA A 162 0.35 4.81 -43.55
N ASP A 163 0.32 5.79 -42.64
CA ASP A 163 -0.89 6.57 -42.35
C ASP A 163 -1.33 7.41 -43.55
N ALA A 164 -0.39 8.03 -44.27
CA ALA A 164 -0.68 8.79 -45.48
C ALA A 164 -1.30 7.92 -46.58
N ALA A 165 -0.82 6.67 -46.76
CA ALA A 165 -1.42 5.70 -47.68
C ALA A 165 -2.86 5.34 -47.27
N ILE A 166 -3.13 5.11 -45.99
CA ILE A 166 -4.50 4.87 -45.48
C ILE A 166 -5.39 6.09 -45.76
N ARG A 167 -4.90 7.30 -45.49
CA ARG A 167 -5.63 8.55 -45.76
C ARG A 167 -5.87 8.73 -47.26
N ALA A 168 -4.91 8.41 -48.12
CA ALA A 168 -5.05 8.47 -49.58
C ALA A 168 -6.11 7.49 -50.11
N ILE A 169 -6.16 6.26 -49.58
CA ILE A 169 -7.21 5.28 -49.88
C ILE A 169 -8.57 5.83 -49.45
N LYS A 170 -8.69 6.31 -48.19
CA LYS A 170 -9.94 6.86 -47.65
C LYS A 170 -10.39 8.12 -48.38
N ALA A 171 -9.45 8.95 -48.86
CA ALA A 171 -9.72 10.16 -49.62
C ALA A 171 -10.48 9.89 -50.92
N ARG A 172 -10.30 8.71 -51.52
CA ARG A 172 -11.05 8.26 -52.71
C ARG A 172 -12.56 8.09 -52.47
N THR A 173 -12.99 8.05 -51.22
CA THR A 173 -14.41 7.89 -50.85
C THR A 173 -15.04 9.15 -50.26
N LYS A 174 -14.30 10.26 -50.24
CA LYS A 174 -14.81 11.55 -49.77
C LYS A 174 -15.69 12.20 -50.84
N THR A 175 -16.87 12.67 -50.44
CA THR A 175 -17.86 13.29 -51.33
C THR A 175 -17.75 14.82 -51.35
N ASN A 176 -16.69 15.40 -50.79
CA ASN A 176 -16.52 16.84 -50.62
C ASN A 176 -15.29 17.35 -51.38
N LYS A 177 -15.04 18.66 -51.32
CA LYS A 177 -13.89 19.32 -51.98
C LYS A 177 -12.51 18.83 -51.52
N SER A 178 -12.43 18.08 -50.41
CA SER A 178 -11.18 17.43 -49.95
C SER A 178 -10.98 16.02 -50.55
N PHE A 179 -11.74 15.70 -51.61
CA PHE A 179 -11.58 14.50 -52.43
C PHE A 179 -10.23 14.50 -53.13
N GLN A 180 -9.61 13.32 -53.03
CA GLN A 180 -8.24 12.95 -53.37
C GLN A 180 -7.39 13.95 -54.19
N SER A 181 -6.29 14.43 -53.60
CA SER A 181 -5.30 15.27 -54.30
C SER A 181 -4.40 14.49 -55.25
N GLU A 182 -3.68 15.18 -56.14
CA GLU A 182 -2.66 14.56 -57.02
C GLU A 182 -1.54 13.91 -56.19
N GLU A 183 -1.05 14.61 -55.17
CA GLU A 183 -0.02 14.10 -54.24
C GLU A 183 -0.45 12.79 -53.55
N GLN A 184 -1.71 12.70 -53.13
CA GLN A 184 -2.25 11.48 -52.51
C GLN A 184 -2.31 10.31 -53.49
N ARG A 185 -2.57 10.56 -54.78
CA ARG A 185 -2.57 9.52 -55.82
C ARG A 185 -1.16 9.01 -56.09
N GLN A 186 -0.21 9.92 -56.29
CA GLN A 186 1.19 9.59 -56.54
C GLN A 186 1.83 8.86 -55.34
N LEU A 187 1.49 9.28 -54.12
CA LEU A 187 1.91 8.60 -52.90
C LEU A 187 1.36 7.17 -52.84
N LEU A 188 0.07 6.97 -53.15
CA LEU A 188 -0.52 5.63 -53.12
C LEU A 188 0.03 4.73 -54.23
N GLU A 189 0.31 5.27 -55.42
CA GLU A 189 0.88 4.53 -56.55
C GLU A 189 2.30 4.02 -56.27
N SER A 190 3.09 4.82 -55.54
CA SER A 190 4.44 4.46 -55.09
C SER A 190 4.47 3.70 -53.76
N ASP A 191 3.31 3.49 -53.11
CA ASP A 191 3.23 2.80 -51.83
C ASP A 191 3.45 1.29 -51.98
N SER A 192 4.31 0.74 -51.13
CA SER A 192 4.67 -0.69 -51.20
C SER A 192 3.53 -1.62 -50.78
N SER A 193 2.57 -1.21 -49.96
CA SER A 193 1.37 -2.00 -49.69
C SER A 193 0.43 -2.05 -50.90
N TYR A 194 0.33 -0.96 -51.66
CA TYR A 194 -0.39 -0.93 -52.94
C TYR A 194 0.24 -1.87 -53.98
N LEU A 195 1.54 -1.71 -54.24
CA LEU A 195 2.28 -2.51 -55.21
C LEU A 195 2.29 -4.00 -54.85
N ALA A 196 2.58 -4.34 -53.58
CA ALA A 196 2.62 -5.74 -53.13
C ALA A 196 1.25 -6.42 -53.20
N THR A 197 0.15 -5.67 -52.94
CA THR A 197 -1.21 -6.22 -53.04
C THR A 197 -1.55 -6.55 -54.50
N LEU A 198 -1.27 -5.63 -55.43
CA LEU A 198 -1.48 -5.86 -56.86
C LEU A 198 -0.61 -7.00 -57.40
N GLN A 199 0.66 -7.05 -57.02
CA GLN A 199 1.57 -8.12 -57.42
C GLN A 199 1.04 -9.48 -56.95
N LYS A 200 0.69 -9.61 -55.66
CA LYS A 200 0.18 -10.87 -55.09
C LYS A 200 -1.13 -11.31 -55.76
N MET A 201 -2.03 -10.39 -56.06
CA MET A 201 -3.28 -10.70 -56.76
C MET A 201 -3.02 -11.13 -58.21
N ARG A 202 -2.11 -10.46 -58.92
CA ARG A 202 -1.72 -10.86 -60.28
C ARG A 202 -1.02 -12.23 -60.32
N GLU A 203 -0.22 -12.56 -59.30
CA GLU A 203 0.38 -13.89 -59.15
C GLU A 203 -0.68 -14.97 -58.85
N GLN A 204 -1.69 -14.66 -58.02
CA GLN A 204 -2.82 -15.54 -57.78
C GLN A 204 -3.63 -15.81 -59.05
N LEU A 205 -3.80 -14.80 -59.91
CA LEU A 205 -4.51 -14.92 -61.19
C LEU A 205 -3.81 -15.86 -62.19
N LYS A 206 -2.49 -16.02 -62.06
CA LYS A 206 -1.66 -16.90 -62.90
C LYS A 206 -1.70 -18.37 -62.46
N LYS A 207 -2.33 -18.71 -61.32
CA LYS A 207 -2.42 -20.10 -60.87
C LYS A 207 -3.34 -20.90 -61.80
N PRO A 208 -2.90 -22.09 -62.28
CA PRO A 208 -3.67 -22.89 -63.23
C PRO A 208 -4.95 -23.48 -62.62
N ASP A 209 -4.97 -23.74 -61.30
CA ASP A 209 -6.07 -24.43 -60.60
C ASP A 209 -7.15 -23.49 -60.03
N LEU A 210 -7.21 -22.23 -60.50
CA LEU A 210 -8.14 -21.23 -59.99
C LEU A 210 -9.53 -21.39 -60.62
N LYS A 211 -10.60 -21.42 -59.82
CA LYS A 211 -11.98 -21.54 -60.34
C LYS A 211 -12.40 -20.27 -61.08
N ASP A 212 -13.21 -20.39 -62.13
CA ASP A 212 -13.65 -19.24 -62.96
C ASP A 212 -14.33 -18.13 -62.15
N LYS A 213 -15.14 -18.48 -61.15
CA LYS A 213 -15.76 -17.51 -60.25
C LYS A 213 -14.73 -16.72 -59.43
N GLU A 214 -13.69 -17.40 -58.94
CA GLU A 214 -12.60 -16.78 -58.16
C GLU A 214 -11.72 -15.91 -59.06
N ARG A 215 -11.53 -16.30 -60.33
CA ARG A 215 -10.83 -15.52 -61.35
C ARG A 215 -11.53 -14.18 -61.60
N VAL A 216 -12.85 -14.20 -61.84
CA VAL A 216 -13.65 -12.99 -62.08
C VAL A 216 -13.66 -12.05 -60.86
N GLU A 217 -13.83 -12.60 -59.65
CA GLU A 217 -13.76 -11.79 -58.41
C GLU A 217 -12.38 -11.14 -58.21
N LEU A 218 -11.30 -11.86 -58.53
CA LEU A 218 -9.93 -11.34 -58.40
C LEU A 218 -9.60 -10.27 -59.44
N GLU A 219 -10.07 -10.43 -60.68
CA GLU A 219 -9.96 -9.41 -61.73
C GLU A 219 -10.73 -8.13 -61.36
N ASP A 220 -11.91 -8.26 -60.76
CA ASP A 220 -12.70 -7.12 -60.29
C ASP A 220 -12.02 -6.37 -59.14
N ASP A 221 -11.42 -7.11 -58.21
CA ASP A 221 -10.63 -6.54 -57.12
C ASP A 221 -9.39 -5.79 -57.63
N ILE A 222 -8.66 -6.35 -58.61
CA ILE A 222 -7.51 -5.70 -59.26
C ILE A 222 -7.96 -4.39 -59.93
N ARG A 223 -9.04 -4.42 -60.72
CA ARG A 223 -9.59 -3.22 -61.37
C ARG A 223 -10.01 -2.17 -60.36
N THR A 224 -10.63 -2.58 -59.26
CA THR A 224 -11.01 -1.70 -58.16
C THR A 224 -9.77 -1.02 -57.57
N ILE A 225 -8.71 -1.76 -57.26
CA ILE A 225 -7.48 -1.21 -56.67
C ILE A 225 -6.79 -0.24 -57.63
N GLU A 226 -6.65 -0.60 -58.91
CA GLU A 226 -6.11 0.29 -59.95
C GLU A 226 -6.93 1.58 -60.09
N SER A 227 -8.25 1.50 -59.91
CA SER A 227 -9.11 2.68 -59.96
C SER A 227 -8.82 3.71 -58.85
N LEU A 228 -8.17 3.33 -57.75
CA LEU A 228 -7.89 4.22 -56.62
C LEU A 228 -6.81 5.27 -56.93
N THR A 229 -5.90 5.00 -57.87
CA THR A 229 -4.82 5.91 -58.29
C THR A 229 -5.15 6.66 -59.59
N ARG A 230 -6.19 6.23 -60.33
CA ARG A 230 -6.62 6.90 -61.58
C ARG A 230 -7.13 8.32 -61.31
N LYS A 231 -6.71 9.25 -62.17
CA LYS A 231 -7.18 10.64 -62.17
C LYS A 231 -8.68 10.71 -62.45
N VAL A 232 -9.43 11.39 -61.58
CA VAL A 232 -10.88 11.63 -61.73
C VAL A 232 -11.15 13.11 -61.47
N SER A 233 -12.00 13.72 -62.29
CA SER A 233 -12.24 15.17 -62.29
C SER A 233 -13.28 15.65 -61.27
N LYS A 234 -14.10 14.76 -60.70
CA LYS A 234 -15.17 15.10 -59.74
C LYS A 234 -15.18 14.13 -58.54
N PRO A 235 -15.57 14.60 -57.34
CA PRO A 235 -15.80 13.72 -56.19
C PRO A 235 -16.91 12.70 -56.48
N PRO A 236 -16.84 11.48 -55.92
CA PRO A 236 -17.89 10.48 -56.07
C PRO A 236 -19.18 10.91 -55.37
N THR A 237 -20.31 10.44 -55.90
CA THR A 237 -21.60 10.54 -55.21
C THR A 237 -21.62 9.65 -53.96
N LYS A 238 -22.58 9.89 -53.05
CA LYS A 238 -22.73 9.09 -51.83
C LYS A 238 -22.91 7.59 -52.14
N THR A 239 -23.65 7.27 -53.19
CA THR A 239 -23.91 5.90 -53.65
C THR A 239 -22.65 5.25 -54.22
N GLU A 240 -21.88 5.97 -55.04
CA GLU A 240 -20.61 5.49 -55.59
C GLU A 240 -19.57 5.25 -54.48
N ALA A 241 -19.46 6.16 -53.52
CA ALA A 241 -18.57 6.00 -52.38
C ALA A 241 -18.94 4.79 -51.51
N GLN A 242 -20.24 4.50 -51.36
CA GLN A 242 -20.72 3.33 -50.61
C GLN A 242 -20.49 2.02 -51.36
N SER A 243 -20.69 2.02 -52.69
CA SER A 243 -20.36 0.89 -53.55
C SER A 243 -18.86 0.56 -53.50
N LEU A 244 -18.00 1.58 -53.64
CA LEU A 244 -16.56 1.43 -53.54
C LEU A 244 -16.09 0.96 -52.15
N LYS A 245 -16.69 1.46 -51.06
CA LYS A 245 -16.40 0.94 -49.71
C LYS A 245 -16.81 -0.52 -49.53
N SER A 246 -17.79 -0.98 -50.30
CA SER A 246 -18.35 -2.33 -50.21
C SER A 246 -17.58 -3.35 -51.05
N SER A 247 -16.83 -2.90 -52.06
CA SER A 247 -16.05 -3.76 -52.96
C SER A 247 -14.92 -4.52 -52.24
N GLY A 248 -14.61 -5.71 -52.77
CA GLY A 248 -13.58 -6.59 -52.22
C GLY A 248 -12.19 -5.94 -52.26
N GLY A 249 -11.80 -5.38 -53.40
CA GLY A 249 -10.50 -4.77 -53.64
C GLY A 249 -10.20 -3.60 -52.70
N TYR A 250 -11.20 -2.72 -52.46
CA TYR A 250 -11.06 -1.61 -51.51
C TYR A 250 -10.84 -2.11 -50.08
N LYS A 251 -11.67 -3.05 -49.61
CA LYS A 251 -11.57 -3.64 -48.27
C LYS A 251 -10.24 -4.37 -48.08
N LYS A 252 -9.78 -5.15 -49.08
CA LYS A 252 -8.52 -5.90 -49.05
C LYS A 252 -7.32 -4.95 -48.96
N LEU A 253 -7.23 -3.94 -49.83
CA LEU A 253 -6.12 -2.99 -49.79
C LEU A 253 -6.12 -2.17 -48.49
N LEU A 254 -7.27 -1.67 -48.05
CA LEU A 254 -7.37 -0.92 -46.80
C LEU A 254 -6.96 -1.79 -45.60
N ALA A 255 -7.37 -3.06 -45.56
CA ALA A 255 -6.97 -3.98 -44.49
C ALA A 255 -5.47 -4.26 -44.49
N VAL A 256 -4.82 -4.38 -45.65
CA VAL A 256 -3.36 -4.55 -45.76
C VAL A 256 -2.63 -3.28 -45.26
N ALA A 257 -3.07 -2.10 -45.70
CA ALA A 257 -2.51 -0.83 -45.26
C ALA A 257 -2.69 -0.60 -43.75
N GLU A 258 -3.89 -0.86 -43.22
CA GLU A 258 -4.19 -0.77 -41.78
C GLU A 258 -3.40 -1.80 -40.95
N ARG A 259 -3.18 -3.02 -41.47
CA ARG A 259 -2.34 -4.03 -40.81
C ARG A 259 -0.88 -3.59 -40.75
N ARG A 260 -0.34 -3.04 -41.85
CA ARG A 260 1.02 -2.48 -41.88
C ARG A 260 1.17 -1.34 -40.89
N PHE A 261 0.27 -0.37 -40.92
CA PHE A 261 0.30 0.76 -39.98
C PHE A 261 0.25 0.28 -38.52
N LYS A 262 -0.63 -0.67 -38.19
CA LYS A 262 -0.70 -1.27 -36.85
C LYS A 262 0.60 -1.98 -36.46
N ALA A 263 1.22 -2.71 -37.39
CA ALA A 263 2.49 -3.39 -37.15
C ALA A 263 3.63 -2.40 -36.86
N LEU A 264 3.79 -1.36 -37.69
CA LEU A 264 4.80 -0.33 -37.48
C LEU A 264 4.56 0.47 -36.19
N LYS A 265 3.30 0.79 -35.89
CA LYS A 265 2.95 1.48 -34.64
C LYS A 265 3.25 0.64 -33.40
N ALA A 266 3.06 -0.69 -33.47
CA ALA A 266 3.37 -1.59 -32.37
C ALA A 266 4.88 -1.68 -32.09
N THR A 267 5.73 -1.56 -33.11
CA THR A 267 7.19 -1.62 -32.94
C THR A 267 7.83 -0.28 -32.61
N LEU A 268 7.13 0.86 -32.78
CA LEU A 268 7.71 2.20 -32.59
C LEU A 268 8.47 2.38 -31.26
N ILE A 269 7.86 1.98 -30.15
CA ILE A 269 8.50 2.10 -28.82
C ILE A 269 9.66 1.13 -28.67
N PRO A 270 9.53 -0.17 -29.00
CA PRO A 270 10.68 -1.08 -29.13
C PRO A 270 11.80 -0.56 -30.03
N ASP A 271 11.48 0.12 -31.13
CA ASP A 271 12.46 0.68 -32.08
C ASP A 271 13.16 1.89 -31.49
N CYS A 272 12.43 2.78 -30.80
CA CYS A 272 13.03 3.84 -30.00
C CYS A 272 13.99 3.25 -28.96
N ARG A 273 13.58 2.18 -28.24
CA ARG A 273 14.42 1.50 -27.25
C ARG A 273 15.71 0.93 -27.84
N ARG A 274 15.63 0.36 -29.05
CA ARG A 274 16.78 -0.22 -29.75
C ARG A 274 17.73 0.84 -30.30
N ASN A 275 17.22 1.97 -30.78
CA ASN A 275 18.01 2.98 -31.49
C ASN A 275 18.50 4.13 -30.61
N TRP A 276 17.73 4.54 -29.60
CA TRP A 276 18.06 5.69 -28.78
C TRP A 276 19.16 5.36 -27.77
N ARG A 277 20.05 6.32 -27.52
CA ARG A 277 21.19 6.22 -26.59
C ARG A 277 21.28 7.48 -25.73
N GLY A 278 22.04 7.39 -24.64
CA GLY A 278 22.28 8.51 -23.74
C GLY A 278 20.98 9.11 -23.19
N PRO A 279 20.86 10.45 -23.11
CA PRO A 279 19.71 11.13 -22.50
C PRO A 279 18.34 10.73 -23.06
N HIS A 280 18.23 10.42 -24.36
CA HIS A 280 16.96 9.95 -24.95
C HIS A 280 16.54 8.57 -24.41
N ALA A 281 17.51 7.68 -24.21
CA ALA A 281 17.26 6.35 -23.67
C ALA A 281 16.89 6.41 -22.18
N GLU A 282 17.48 7.33 -21.43
CA GLU A 282 17.14 7.58 -20.03
C GLU A 282 15.70 8.07 -19.89
N TRP A 283 15.30 9.08 -20.68
CA TRP A 283 13.92 9.54 -20.73
C TRP A 283 12.94 8.42 -21.09
N LEU A 284 13.24 7.66 -22.15
CA LEU A 284 12.39 6.52 -22.54
C LEU A 284 12.30 5.48 -21.42
N SER A 285 13.39 5.20 -20.70
CA SER A 285 13.40 4.30 -19.56
C SER A 285 12.53 4.81 -18.41
N ALA A 286 12.50 6.12 -18.17
CA ALA A 286 11.67 6.71 -17.14
C ALA A 286 10.19 6.67 -17.51
N ALA A 287 9.85 7.01 -18.75
CA ALA A 287 8.46 7.15 -19.21
C ALA A 287 7.78 5.82 -19.61
N VAL A 288 8.55 4.79 -19.96
CA VAL A 288 8.02 3.53 -20.53
C VAL A 288 8.81 2.32 -20.03
N ALA A 289 8.11 1.29 -19.56
CA ALA A 289 8.68 -0.05 -19.42
C ALA A 289 8.12 -0.96 -20.52
N LEU A 290 8.89 -1.98 -20.92
CA LEU A 290 8.45 -3.00 -21.87
C LEU A 290 8.29 -4.34 -21.13
N ASP A 291 7.17 -5.02 -21.34
CA ASP A 291 6.99 -6.39 -20.85
C ASP A 291 7.82 -7.40 -21.67
N GLU A 292 7.78 -8.69 -21.29
CA GLU A 292 8.47 -9.76 -22.02
C GLU A 292 7.99 -9.93 -23.47
N GLY A 293 6.76 -9.50 -23.77
CA GLY A 293 6.17 -9.51 -25.11
C GLY A 293 6.49 -8.24 -25.92
N GLY A 294 7.24 -7.28 -25.37
CA GLY A 294 7.54 -6.01 -26.00
C GLY A 294 6.38 -5.00 -25.98
N ASN A 295 5.32 -5.24 -25.19
CA ASN A 295 4.23 -4.29 -25.02
C ASN A 295 4.61 -3.20 -24.02
N PRO A 296 4.21 -1.94 -24.25
CA PRO A 296 4.49 -0.85 -23.35
C PRO A 296 3.60 -0.89 -22.10
N GLU A 297 4.24 -0.79 -20.95
CA GLU A 297 3.62 -0.52 -19.65
C GLU A 297 3.99 0.88 -19.17
N TRP A 298 3.05 1.56 -18.51
CA TRP A 298 3.15 2.99 -18.20
C TRP A 298 3.31 3.25 -16.70
N PRO A 299 4.45 3.76 -16.25
CA PRO A 299 4.65 4.18 -14.88
C PRO A 299 3.77 5.40 -14.57
N SER A 300 3.06 5.37 -13.45
CA SER A 300 2.07 6.42 -13.13
C SER A 300 2.69 7.80 -12.94
N LEU A 301 3.97 7.86 -12.55
CA LEU A 301 4.70 9.12 -12.39
C LEU A 301 4.70 9.98 -13.65
N LEU A 302 4.80 9.40 -14.84
CA LEU A 302 4.84 10.11 -16.12
C LEU A 302 3.61 9.84 -16.99
N GLY A 303 2.49 9.46 -16.36
CA GLY A 303 1.22 9.22 -17.03
C GLY A 303 1.29 8.05 -18.03
N THR A 304 0.73 8.23 -19.21
CA THR A 304 0.74 7.24 -20.31
C THR A 304 1.87 7.55 -21.29
N GLY A 305 3.11 7.29 -20.90
CA GLY A 305 4.27 7.48 -21.77
C GLY A 305 4.60 8.95 -22.02
N GLY A 306 4.51 9.80 -21.00
CA GLY A 306 4.73 11.23 -21.10
C GLY A 306 3.46 12.04 -21.41
N ASN A 307 2.28 11.48 -21.16
CA ASN A 307 0.99 12.15 -21.40
C ASN A 307 0.06 12.02 -20.18
N ASP A 308 -0.61 13.11 -19.80
CA ASP A 308 -1.63 13.14 -18.75
C ASP A 308 -2.93 13.73 -19.29
N GLY A 309 -3.90 12.85 -19.58
CA GLY A 309 -5.12 13.23 -20.28
C GLY A 309 -4.83 13.78 -21.67
N ASN A 310 -5.10 15.07 -21.87
CA ASN A 310 -4.82 15.81 -23.10
C ASN A 310 -3.47 16.57 -23.08
N LEU A 311 -2.76 16.57 -21.95
CA LEU A 311 -1.51 17.29 -21.77
C LEU A 311 -0.30 16.38 -22.05
N ASP A 312 0.43 16.65 -23.13
CA ASP A 312 1.72 15.99 -23.39
C ASP A 312 2.85 16.70 -22.63
N PHE A 313 3.51 15.97 -21.73
CA PHE A 313 4.57 16.52 -20.89
C PHE A 313 5.79 16.94 -21.70
N THR A 314 6.13 16.24 -22.78
CA THR A 314 7.30 16.58 -23.61
C THR A 314 7.06 17.84 -24.41
N ASN A 315 5.86 17.99 -24.97
CA ASN A 315 5.49 19.19 -25.69
C ASN A 315 5.42 20.42 -24.77
N ASN A 316 4.80 20.27 -23.60
CA ASN A 316 4.79 21.33 -22.60
C ASN A 316 6.21 21.70 -22.15
N PHE A 317 7.09 20.70 -21.92
CA PHE A 317 8.49 20.95 -21.56
C PHE A 317 9.22 21.80 -22.60
N MET A 318 9.05 21.48 -23.89
CA MET A 318 9.61 22.26 -24.99
C MET A 318 9.07 23.70 -25.03
N GLN A 319 7.78 23.90 -24.77
CA GLN A 319 7.20 25.24 -24.69
C GLN A 319 7.74 26.03 -23.48
N GLN A 320 7.89 25.40 -22.31
CA GLN A 320 8.47 26.04 -21.13
C GLN A 320 9.94 26.43 -21.35
N ILE A 321 10.71 25.63 -22.10
CA ILE A 321 12.06 26.04 -22.56
C ILE A 321 11.98 27.31 -23.41
N GLY A 322 11.02 27.39 -24.34
CA GLY A 322 10.78 28.58 -25.16
C GLY A 322 10.35 29.82 -24.37
N ALA A 323 9.73 29.64 -23.20
CA ALA A 323 9.38 30.70 -22.26
C ALA A 323 10.58 31.18 -21.43
N LEU A 324 11.62 30.34 -21.26
CA LEU A 324 12.83 30.69 -20.50
C LEU A 324 13.95 31.23 -21.40
N PHE A 325 14.05 30.75 -22.64
CA PHE A 325 15.15 31.05 -23.55
C PHE A 325 14.64 31.54 -24.90
N ASP A 326 15.38 32.44 -25.52
CA ASP A 326 15.16 32.80 -26.92
C ASP A 326 15.74 31.71 -27.83
N VAL A 327 14.91 30.72 -28.13
CA VAL A 327 15.25 29.55 -28.96
C VAL A 327 15.59 29.92 -30.40
N CYS A 328 15.09 31.07 -30.89
CA CYS A 328 15.33 31.54 -32.25
C CYS A 328 16.67 32.28 -32.38
N SER A 329 17.24 32.77 -31.28
CA SER A 329 18.57 33.40 -31.28
C SER A 329 19.69 32.39 -31.55
N ASP A 330 20.79 32.85 -32.17
CA ASP A 330 21.94 32.00 -32.47
C ASP A 330 22.62 31.43 -31.20
N THR A 331 22.48 32.12 -30.07
CA THR A 331 23.12 31.74 -28.80
C THR A 331 22.16 31.11 -27.78
N GLY A 332 20.85 31.25 -27.95
CA GLY A 332 19.86 30.72 -27.00
C GLY A 332 19.83 31.47 -25.67
N GLN A 333 19.91 32.80 -25.69
CA GLN A 333 20.04 33.60 -24.47
C GLN A 333 18.82 33.47 -23.54
N PRO A 334 18.99 33.59 -22.21
CA PRO A 334 17.87 33.68 -21.29
C PRO A 334 17.02 34.92 -21.59
N ARG A 335 15.70 34.76 -21.50
CA ARG A 335 14.77 35.90 -21.55
C ARG A 335 14.89 36.73 -20.26
N GLU A 336 14.43 37.98 -20.32
CA GLU A 336 14.50 38.94 -19.21
C GLU A 336 13.89 38.40 -17.91
N THR A 337 12.74 37.71 -18.00
CA THR A 337 12.03 37.14 -16.85
C THR A 337 12.72 35.91 -16.26
N ALA A 338 13.58 35.21 -17.01
CA ALA A 338 14.13 33.91 -16.65
C ALA A 338 14.95 33.94 -15.35
N ARG A 339 15.68 35.04 -15.07
CA ARG A 339 16.45 35.21 -13.83
C ARG A 339 15.55 35.32 -12.60
N SER A 340 14.49 36.13 -12.68
CA SER A 340 13.54 36.31 -11.57
C SER A 340 12.79 35.01 -11.26
N LEU A 341 12.38 34.28 -12.30
CA LEU A 341 11.75 32.97 -12.20
C LEU A 341 12.71 31.93 -11.60
N LEU A 342 13.99 31.93 -11.98
CA LEU A 342 14.99 31.02 -11.40
C LEU A 342 15.19 31.30 -9.91
N SER A 343 15.28 32.58 -9.53
CA SER A 343 15.43 32.99 -8.14
C SER A 343 14.23 32.54 -7.28
N ASN A 344 13.02 32.61 -7.84
CA ASN A 344 11.82 32.04 -7.23
C ASN A 344 11.92 30.51 -7.07
N ALA A 345 12.31 29.79 -8.13
CA ALA A 345 12.37 28.33 -8.13
C ALA A 345 13.40 27.76 -7.14
N LEU A 346 14.58 28.38 -7.03
CA LEU A 346 15.67 27.94 -6.15
C LEU A 346 15.50 28.46 -4.71
N TRP A 347 15.21 29.75 -4.56
CA TRP A 347 15.33 30.45 -3.28
C TRP A 347 13.99 30.88 -2.67
N SER A 348 12.87 30.63 -3.35
CA SER A 348 11.55 31.15 -2.98
C SER A 348 11.49 32.68 -2.93
N ALA A 349 12.26 33.37 -3.78
CA ALA A 349 12.14 34.81 -3.95
C ALA A 349 10.75 35.19 -4.54
N PRO A 350 10.14 36.31 -4.14
CA PRO A 350 8.87 36.75 -4.71
C PRO A 350 9.03 37.11 -6.20
N VAL A 351 8.01 36.82 -7.01
CA VAL A 351 8.01 37.09 -8.46
C VAL A 351 6.61 37.42 -8.96
N ASN A 352 6.50 38.36 -9.90
CA ASN A 352 5.24 38.83 -10.48
C ASN A 352 5.04 38.36 -11.94
N HIS A 353 5.88 37.44 -12.42
CA HIS A 353 5.95 36.99 -13.82
C HIS A 353 5.53 35.53 -13.99
N LEU A 354 4.65 35.02 -13.11
CA LEU A 354 4.09 33.68 -13.27
C LEU A 354 3.09 33.68 -14.42
N GLU A 355 3.13 32.64 -15.26
CA GLU A 355 2.26 32.53 -16.42
C GLU A 355 1.24 31.41 -16.23
N SER A 356 0.06 31.55 -16.86
CA SER A 356 -0.94 30.49 -16.87
C SER A 356 -0.46 29.34 -17.76
N ALA A 357 -0.22 28.18 -17.18
CA ALA A 357 0.14 26.96 -17.91
C ALA A 357 -0.48 25.71 -17.25
N ALA A 358 -0.36 24.55 -17.87
CA ALA A 358 -0.79 23.30 -17.26
C ALA A 358 0.42 22.56 -16.68
N ILE A 359 0.42 22.32 -15.37
CA ILE A 359 1.50 21.57 -14.69
C ILE A 359 1.24 20.06 -14.65
N GLY A 360 0.05 19.63 -15.08
CA GLY A 360 -0.43 18.26 -14.99
C GLY A 360 -0.61 17.80 -13.54
N GLN A 361 -0.40 16.51 -13.31
CA GLN A 361 -0.69 15.86 -12.03
C GLN A 361 0.18 16.28 -10.83
N PHE A 362 1.26 17.06 -10.98
CA PHE A 362 2.31 17.18 -9.94
C PHE A 362 2.10 18.27 -8.89
N GLN A 363 1.17 19.20 -9.09
CA GLN A 363 0.92 20.32 -8.18
C GLN A 363 -0.58 20.56 -8.00
N PRO A 364 -1.26 19.75 -7.15
CA PRO A 364 -2.70 19.85 -6.95
C PRO A 364 -3.15 21.22 -6.42
N GLY A 365 -2.31 21.90 -5.62
CA GLY A 365 -2.62 23.22 -5.06
C GLY A 365 -2.70 24.36 -6.08
N SER A 366 -2.11 24.18 -7.27
CA SER A 366 -2.10 25.16 -8.36
C SER A 366 -2.91 24.71 -9.57
N ALA A 367 -3.74 23.67 -9.42
CA ALA A 367 -4.60 23.13 -10.46
C ALA A 367 -5.90 23.95 -10.68
N GLY A 368 -5.99 25.14 -10.08
CA GLY A 368 -7.05 26.11 -10.30
C GLY A 368 -8.34 25.83 -9.51
N GLY A 369 -9.15 26.88 -9.39
CA GLY A 369 -10.42 26.90 -8.66
C GLY A 369 -10.64 28.23 -7.94
N ALA A 370 -11.86 28.46 -7.45
CA ALA A 370 -12.19 29.65 -6.65
C ALA A 370 -11.20 29.77 -5.47
N ASN A 371 -10.62 30.96 -5.27
CA ASN A 371 -9.62 31.29 -4.24
C ASN A 371 -8.23 30.64 -4.41
N SER A 372 -7.84 30.23 -5.62
CA SER A 372 -6.47 29.75 -5.89
C SER A 372 -5.43 30.88 -6.10
N SER A 373 -5.89 32.11 -6.29
CA SER A 373 -5.07 33.34 -6.28
C SER A 373 -5.77 34.45 -5.47
N THR A 374 -5.13 35.62 -5.38
CA THR A 374 -5.73 36.84 -4.80
C THR A 374 -6.82 37.47 -5.70
N GLY A 375 -7.10 36.89 -6.87
CA GLY A 375 -8.17 37.27 -7.80
C GLY A 375 -9.36 36.30 -7.80
N PHE A 376 -10.47 36.70 -8.41
CA PHE A 376 -11.71 35.92 -8.44
C PHE A 376 -11.60 34.64 -9.28
N GLU A 377 -10.82 34.64 -10.37
CA GLU A 377 -10.45 33.47 -11.18
C GLU A 377 -9.17 33.76 -11.98
N ASP A 378 -7.98 33.63 -11.40
CA ASP A 378 -6.76 33.53 -12.22
C ASP A 378 -6.49 32.05 -12.53
N GLY A 379 -6.06 31.77 -13.76
CA GLY A 379 -5.68 30.42 -14.19
C GLY A 379 -4.51 29.83 -13.40
N ASN A 380 -4.08 28.63 -13.77
CA ASN A 380 -2.99 27.91 -13.11
C ASN A 380 -1.65 28.63 -13.32
N LEU A 381 -1.30 29.56 -12.44
CA LEU A 381 -0.03 30.29 -12.48
C LEU A 381 1.13 29.36 -12.12
N ILE A 382 2.09 29.21 -13.03
CA ILE A 382 3.23 28.31 -12.89
C ILE A 382 4.51 29.07 -13.23
N ASN A 383 5.58 28.68 -12.54
CA ASN A 383 6.93 29.07 -12.87
C ASN A 383 7.52 28.07 -13.88
N ALA A 384 7.94 28.54 -15.06
CA ALA A 384 8.51 27.70 -16.11
C ALA A 384 9.73 26.89 -15.63
N TRP A 385 10.56 27.45 -14.74
CA TRP A 385 11.69 26.73 -14.14
C TRP A 385 11.26 25.56 -13.27
N ASP A 386 10.15 25.70 -12.53
CA ASP A 386 9.65 24.61 -11.69
C ASP A 386 9.25 23.41 -12.55
N PHE A 387 8.56 23.63 -13.67
CA PHE A 387 8.18 22.56 -14.59
C PHE A 387 9.40 21.92 -15.27
N VAL A 388 10.34 22.74 -15.77
CA VAL A 388 11.55 22.24 -16.44
C VAL A 388 12.39 21.40 -15.48
N LEU A 389 12.73 21.93 -14.30
CA LEU A 389 13.56 21.21 -13.32
C LEU A 389 12.85 19.98 -12.75
N MET A 390 11.53 20.02 -12.58
CA MET A 390 10.72 18.85 -12.20
C MET A 390 10.85 17.73 -13.23
N MET A 391 10.68 18.04 -14.52
CA MET A 391 10.79 17.05 -15.59
C MET A 391 12.20 16.47 -15.69
N GLU A 392 13.22 17.32 -15.50
CA GLU A 392 14.64 16.90 -15.45
C GLU A 392 14.93 15.94 -14.29
N GLY A 393 14.28 16.12 -13.14
CA GLY A 393 14.40 15.20 -12.00
C GLY A 393 13.61 13.91 -12.16
N ALA A 394 12.48 13.93 -12.86
CA ALA A 394 11.67 12.74 -13.11
C ALA A 394 12.42 11.66 -13.92
N VAL A 395 13.40 12.05 -14.73
CA VAL A 395 14.27 11.14 -15.51
C VAL A 395 15.01 10.13 -14.62
N LEU A 396 15.32 10.49 -13.37
CA LEU A 396 16.02 9.60 -12.43
C LEU A 396 15.18 8.38 -12.01
N PHE A 397 13.85 8.45 -12.15
CA PHE A 397 12.95 7.34 -11.87
C PHE A 397 12.87 6.39 -13.07
N THR A 398 14.02 5.82 -13.46
CA THR A 398 14.09 4.88 -14.56
C THR A 398 13.27 3.64 -14.23
N SER A 399 12.29 3.35 -15.07
CA SER A 399 11.45 2.18 -14.92
C SER A 399 12.17 0.95 -15.44
N ARG A 400 12.07 -0.15 -14.68
CA ARG A 400 12.64 -1.45 -15.08
C ARG A 400 11.51 -2.46 -15.24
N ALA A 401 11.64 -3.33 -16.25
CA ALA A 401 10.82 -4.52 -16.35
C ALA A 401 11.25 -5.49 -15.24
N THR A 402 10.39 -5.74 -14.27
CA THR A 402 10.64 -6.75 -13.23
C THR A 402 10.44 -8.15 -13.83
N ARG A 403 11.46 -9.02 -13.77
CA ARG A 403 11.35 -10.42 -14.21
C ARG A 403 10.15 -11.10 -13.54
N ARG A 404 9.33 -11.81 -14.33
CA ARG A 404 8.12 -12.56 -13.92
C ARG A 404 8.37 -13.75 -12.97
N LEU A 405 9.47 -13.80 -12.23
CA LEU A 405 9.77 -14.93 -11.35
C LEU A 405 8.81 -15.05 -10.15
N ASP A 406 8.02 -14.00 -9.86
CA ASP A 406 6.94 -14.04 -8.87
C ASP A 406 5.57 -13.89 -9.55
N PRO A 407 4.69 -14.92 -9.52
CA PRO A 407 3.32 -14.85 -10.04
C PRO A 407 2.46 -13.75 -9.40
N ASN A 408 2.86 -13.25 -8.22
CA ASN A 408 2.18 -12.17 -7.51
C ASN A 408 2.77 -10.77 -7.80
N ALA A 409 3.88 -10.68 -8.54
CA ALA A 409 4.52 -9.42 -8.89
C ALA A 409 3.57 -8.54 -9.72
N PHE A 410 3.59 -7.24 -9.42
CA PHE A 410 2.74 -6.25 -10.04
C PHE A 410 3.01 -6.13 -11.55
N SER A 411 2.00 -6.43 -12.38
CA SER A 411 2.00 -6.29 -13.85
C SER A 411 1.86 -4.82 -14.34
N LYS A 412 2.47 -3.87 -13.64
CA LYS A 412 2.64 -2.51 -14.17
C LYS A 412 4.11 -2.15 -14.10
N ALA A 413 4.58 -1.37 -15.08
CA ALA A 413 5.90 -0.79 -15.14
C ALA A 413 6.36 -0.34 -13.76
N SER A 414 7.39 -0.99 -13.23
CA SER A 414 7.90 -0.66 -11.91
C SER A 414 8.71 0.64 -12.00
N ALA A 415 8.02 1.77 -11.80
CA ALA A 415 8.71 2.96 -11.31
C ALA A 415 9.28 2.63 -9.93
N PRO A 416 10.51 3.08 -9.61
CA PRO A 416 11.07 2.95 -8.28
C PRO A 416 10.06 3.37 -7.21
N PHE A 417 9.84 2.51 -6.21
CA PHE A 417 8.96 2.80 -5.06
C PHE A 417 7.46 3.06 -5.37
N ALA A 418 6.96 2.55 -6.51
CA ALA A 418 5.53 2.56 -6.81
C ALA A 418 4.82 1.33 -6.20
N VAL A 419 3.63 1.53 -5.61
CA VAL A 419 2.80 0.47 -5.04
C VAL A 419 1.36 0.53 -5.54
N ARG A 420 0.64 -0.60 -5.47
CA ARG A 420 -0.78 -0.70 -5.83
C ARG A 420 -1.63 0.25 -4.98
N PRO A 421 -2.75 0.73 -5.53
CA PRO A 421 -3.70 1.47 -4.72
C PRO A 421 -4.28 0.59 -3.62
N HIS A 422 -4.38 1.17 -2.43
CA HIS A 422 -5.07 0.60 -1.29
C HIS A 422 -5.67 1.74 -0.49
N ALA A 423 -6.87 1.56 0.04
CA ALA A 423 -7.50 2.58 0.88
C ALA A 423 -6.83 2.75 2.26
N ALA A 424 -5.75 2.01 2.55
CA ALA A 424 -5.12 1.95 3.86
C ALA A 424 -4.23 3.17 4.10
N GLY A 425 -4.41 3.83 5.24
CA GLY A 425 -3.67 5.04 5.59
C GLY A 425 -4.04 6.24 4.71
N PHE A 426 -5.25 6.25 4.15
CA PHE A 426 -5.82 7.33 3.35
C PHE A 426 -7.26 7.64 3.79
N ALA A 427 -7.51 8.88 4.21
CA ALA A 427 -8.74 9.26 4.90
C ALA A 427 -9.88 9.75 3.97
N THR A 428 -9.67 9.90 2.67
CA THR A 428 -10.69 10.55 1.83
C THR A 428 -11.92 9.66 1.65
N PRO A 429 -13.12 10.15 2.00
CA PRO A 429 -14.38 9.54 1.65
C PRO A 429 -14.75 9.99 0.23
N GLY A 430 -14.47 9.17 -0.77
CA GLY A 430 -14.82 9.48 -2.15
C GLY A 430 -14.83 8.22 -3.00
N ASN A 431 -15.77 8.17 -3.95
CA ASN A 431 -15.77 7.19 -5.05
C ASN A 431 -14.62 7.41 -6.03
N GLU A 432 -13.69 8.34 -5.73
CA GLU A 432 -12.46 8.57 -6.48
C GLU A 432 -11.55 7.36 -6.34
N LYS A 433 -11.65 6.48 -7.33
CA LYS A 433 -10.79 5.30 -7.42
C LYS A 433 -9.37 5.82 -7.63
N ALA A 434 -8.47 5.60 -6.67
CA ALA A 434 -7.04 5.70 -6.91
C ALA A 434 -6.65 4.60 -7.93
N GLN A 435 -6.87 4.82 -9.24
CA GLN A 435 -6.68 3.76 -10.24
C GLN A 435 -5.19 3.52 -10.55
N ARG A 436 -4.38 4.58 -10.38
CA ARG A 436 -2.97 4.61 -10.79
C ARG A 436 -2.00 4.15 -9.68
N GLY A 437 -2.39 4.20 -8.41
CA GLY A 437 -1.60 3.68 -7.28
C GLY A 437 -0.99 4.77 -6.40
N GLU A 438 0.04 4.41 -5.64
CA GLU A 438 0.81 5.36 -4.82
C GLU A 438 2.30 5.36 -5.22
N GLN A 439 2.93 6.52 -5.09
CA GLN A 439 4.36 6.73 -5.27
C GLN A 439 4.99 7.12 -3.93
N TRP A 440 6.00 6.38 -3.50
CA TRP A 440 6.68 6.59 -2.22
C TRP A 440 8.07 7.19 -2.48
N MET A 441 8.25 8.46 -2.16
CA MET A 441 9.48 9.20 -2.44
C MET A 441 10.44 9.16 -1.24
N PRO A 442 11.65 8.58 -1.37
CA PRO A 442 12.59 8.47 -0.26
C PRO A 442 13.14 9.85 0.11
N LEU A 443 13.30 10.07 1.41
CA LEU A 443 13.96 11.23 2.01
C LEU A 443 15.15 10.74 2.82
N TRP A 444 16.29 11.39 2.63
CA TRP A 444 17.55 11.04 3.29
C TRP A 444 18.23 12.31 3.82
N SER A 445 18.90 12.19 4.97
CA SER A 445 19.60 13.29 5.62
C SER A 445 21.11 13.31 5.37
N GLN A 446 21.67 12.25 4.78
CA GLN A 446 23.11 12.15 4.50
C GLN A 446 23.46 12.72 3.11
N PRO A 447 24.55 13.48 2.94
CA PRO A 447 24.92 14.04 1.63
C PRO A 447 25.24 12.96 0.57
N VAL A 448 24.38 12.84 -0.44
CA VAL A 448 24.43 11.80 -1.50
C VAL A 448 24.84 12.42 -2.85
N THR A 449 25.76 11.78 -3.58
CA THR A 449 26.14 12.21 -4.94
C THR A 449 25.10 11.74 -5.97
N LEU A 450 25.15 12.27 -7.20
CA LEU A 450 24.27 11.79 -8.27
C LEU A 450 24.41 10.28 -8.53
N SER A 451 25.64 9.74 -8.51
CA SER A 451 25.89 8.31 -8.71
C SER A 451 25.26 7.46 -7.61
N ASP A 452 25.39 7.90 -6.36
CA ASP A 452 24.80 7.21 -5.20
C ASP A 452 23.26 7.22 -5.28
N LEU A 453 22.69 8.36 -5.69
CA LEU A 453 21.26 8.51 -5.89
C LEU A 453 20.73 7.60 -7.01
N ALA A 454 21.42 7.55 -8.14
CA ALA A 454 21.06 6.67 -9.26
C ALA A 454 21.07 5.19 -8.85
N THR A 455 22.03 4.78 -8.01
CA THR A 455 22.05 3.43 -7.42
C THR A 455 20.86 3.20 -6.49
N LEU A 456 20.58 4.13 -5.57
CA LEU A 456 19.46 4.02 -4.63
C LEU A 456 18.10 3.89 -5.34
N LEU A 457 17.85 4.75 -6.34
CA LEU A 457 16.63 4.70 -7.15
C LEU A 457 16.60 3.48 -8.08
N GLY A 458 17.75 3.06 -8.60
CA GLY A 458 17.87 1.89 -9.48
C GLY A 458 17.64 0.55 -8.76
N GLU A 459 18.00 0.45 -7.48
CA GLU A 459 17.68 -0.69 -6.61
C GLU A 459 16.22 -0.65 -6.11
N ALA A 460 15.71 0.55 -5.82
CA ALA A 460 14.33 0.79 -5.37
C ALA A 460 13.86 -0.14 -4.23
N ARG A 461 14.76 -0.49 -3.30
CA ARG A 461 14.52 -1.57 -2.35
C ARG A 461 13.46 -1.18 -1.31
N ILE A 462 12.27 -1.78 -1.42
CA ILE A 462 11.28 -1.94 -0.35
C ILE A 462 10.79 -3.38 -0.41
N GLN A 463 11.33 -4.25 0.45
CA GLN A 463 11.11 -5.69 0.37
C GLN A 463 10.83 -6.30 1.74
N LEU A 464 9.90 -7.25 1.76
CA LEU A 464 9.69 -8.18 2.86
C LEU A 464 10.46 -9.46 2.56
N ASP A 465 11.53 -9.70 3.31
CA ASP A 465 12.44 -10.82 3.11
C ASP A 465 13.01 -10.86 1.67
N ARG A 466 12.41 -11.64 0.77
CA ARG A 466 12.78 -11.72 -0.66
C ARG A 466 11.71 -11.19 -1.61
N GLN A 467 10.58 -10.72 -1.10
CA GLN A 467 9.43 -10.28 -1.89
C GLN A 467 9.32 -8.74 -1.93
N PRO A 468 9.13 -8.12 -3.10
CA PRO A 468 8.87 -6.68 -3.18
C PRO A 468 7.52 -6.32 -2.55
N ALA A 469 7.50 -5.18 -1.86
CA ALA A 469 6.27 -4.63 -1.34
C ALA A 469 5.37 -4.14 -2.50
N ASN A 470 4.16 -4.69 -2.59
CA ASN A 470 3.24 -4.38 -3.68
C ASN A 470 2.07 -3.47 -3.27
N ARG A 471 1.89 -3.22 -1.97
CA ARG A 471 0.80 -2.42 -1.40
C ARG A 471 1.33 -1.52 -0.27
N PRO A 472 0.62 -0.44 0.10
CA PRO A 472 0.97 0.42 1.24
C PRO A 472 1.22 -0.35 2.54
N ILE A 473 0.42 -1.38 2.82
CA ILE A 473 0.61 -2.21 4.02
C ILE A 473 1.88 -3.09 3.95
N ASP A 474 2.21 -3.61 2.77
CA ASP A 474 3.45 -4.38 2.57
C ASP A 474 4.66 -3.45 2.69
N ALA A 475 4.55 -2.22 2.18
CA ALA A 475 5.58 -1.20 2.31
C ALA A 475 5.78 -0.81 3.78
N ALA A 476 4.70 -0.60 4.54
CA ALA A 476 4.78 -0.34 5.97
C ALA A 476 5.42 -1.50 6.74
N ARG A 477 5.07 -2.76 6.41
CA ARG A 477 5.71 -3.95 7.00
C ARG A 477 7.20 -4.04 6.63
N ALA A 478 7.58 -3.74 5.39
CA ALA A 478 8.97 -3.73 4.95
C ALA A 478 9.78 -2.66 5.68
N ILE A 479 9.26 -1.43 5.73
CA ILE A 479 9.90 -0.30 6.41
C ILE A 479 10.09 -0.59 7.90
N SER A 480 9.06 -1.11 8.57
CA SER A 480 9.11 -1.43 10.01
C SER A 480 10.10 -2.56 10.36
N ARG A 481 10.49 -3.38 9.38
CA ARG A 481 11.52 -4.43 9.50
C ARG A 481 12.88 -4.03 8.90
N LEU A 482 13.07 -2.75 8.57
CA LEU A 482 14.28 -2.24 7.89
C LEU A 482 14.57 -2.93 6.55
N GLY A 483 13.54 -3.39 5.85
CA GLY A 483 13.58 -3.98 4.51
C GLY A 483 13.78 -2.94 3.39
N VAL A 484 14.39 -1.80 3.69
CA VAL A 484 14.65 -0.70 2.76
C VAL A 484 16.15 -0.42 2.63
N ALA A 485 16.55 0.34 1.61
CA ALA A 485 17.95 0.75 1.46
C ALA A 485 18.44 1.56 2.70
N ARG A 486 19.69 1.32 3.11
CA ARG A 486 20.32 2.06 4.21
C ARG A 486 20.43 3.54 3.85
N GLY A 487 20.25 4.43 4.82
CA GLY A 487 20.36 5.88 4.64
C GLY A 487 19.05 6.58 4.30
N ILE A 488 17.99 5.85 3.95
CA ILE A 488 16.64 6.42 3.85
C ILE A 488 16.09 6.62 5.26
N GLU A 489 15.69 7.85 5.59
CA GLU A 489 15.15 8.23 6.88
C GLU A 489 13.62 8.17 6.89
N SER A 490 12.97 8.54 5.78
CA SER A 490 11.52 8.50 5.65
C SER A 490 11.07 8.43 4.20
N PHE A 491 9.79 8.18 3.97
CA PHE A 491 9.15 8.22 2.66
C PHE A 491 8.00 9.24 2.66
N ALA A 492 8.00 10.16 1.70
CA ALA A 492 6.83 10.99 1.38
C ALA A 492 5.90 10.22 0.44
N ARG A 493 4.62 10.10 0.81
CA ARG A 493 3.64 9.32 0.05
C ARG A 493 2.79 10.21 -0.84
N TYR A 494 2.58 9.79 -2.07
CA TYR A 494 1.71 10.46 -3.05
C TYR A 494 0.71 9.47 -3.64
N GLY A 495 -0.58 9.78 -3.54
CA GLY A 495 -1.66 9.01 -4.17
C GLY A 495 -2.10 9.67 -5.47
N TYR A 496 -2.22 8.89 -6.55
CA TYR A 496 -2.75 9.38 -7.82
C TYR A 496 -4.27 9.25 -7.84
N LEU A 497 -4.97 10.39 -7.71
CA LEU A 497 -6.42 10.48 -7.65
C LEU A 497 -6.98 11.15 -8.91
N GLU A 498 -8.14 10.68 -9.37
CA GLU A 498 -8.79 11.19 -10.58
C GLU A 498 -9.87 12.22 -10.21
N ARG A 499 -9.68 13.46 -10.66
CA ARG A 499 -10.65 14.56 -10.54
C ARG A 499 -11.47 14.66 -11.83
N ASN A 500 -12.79 14.83 -11.68
CA ASN A 500 -13.74 15.01 -12.79
C ASN A 500 -13.67 13.93 -13.89
N GLY A 501 -13.14 12.74 -13.60
CA GLY A 501 -13.05 11.61 -14.54
C GLY A 501 -12.05 11.78 -15.69
N GLN A 502 -11.14 12.76 -15.64
CA GLN A 502 -10.17 13.01 -16.72
C GLN A 502 -8.79 13.48 -16.25
N SER A 503 -8.69 14.20 -15.13
CA SER A 503 -7.41 14.77 -14.65
C SER A 503 -6.90 14.02 -13.44
N THR A 504 -5.67 13.48 -13.51
CA THR A 504 -5.03 12.84 -12.36
C THR A 504 -4.29 13.89 -11.53
N LEU A 505 -4.31 13.77 -10.20
CA LEU A 505 -3.55 14.60 -9.27
C LEU A 505 -2.74 13.71 -8.33
N ALA A 506 -1.47 14.03 -8.14
CA ALA A 506 -0.59 13.43 -7.15
C ALA A 506 -0.79 14.13 -5.80
N VAL A 507 -1.68 13.59 -4.97
CA VAL A 507 -2.04 14.16 -3.68
C VAL A 507 -1.11 13.64 -2.58
N PRO A 508 -0.50 14.52 -1.76
CA PRO A 508 0.29 14.09 -0.61
C PRO A 508 -0.58 13.30 0.39
N LEU A 509 -0.14 12.09 0.76
CA LEU A 509 -0.83 11.22 1.73
C LEU A 509 -0.17 11.20 3.12
N GLY A 510 0.90 11.96 3.29
CA GLY A 510 1.70 12.04 4.51
C GLY A 510 3.09 11.40 4.38
N ARG A 511 3.80 11.33 5.50
CA ARG A 511 5.18 10.82 5.59
C ARG A 511 5.25 9.60 6.51
N VAL A 512 6.04 8.60 6.13
CA VAL A 512 6.30 7.39 6.93
C VAL A 512 7.77 7.37 7.31
N GLN A 513 8.05 7.28 8.61
CA GLN A 513 9.42 7.22 9.13
C GLN A 513 9.99 5.80 9.00
N VAL A 514 11.25 5.68 8.63
CA VAL A 514 11.97 4.40 8.60
C VAL A 514 12.48 4.10 10.01
N ARG A 515 11.77 3.23 10.72
CA ARG A 515 12.10 2.84 12.10
C ARG A 515 11.88 1.35 12.28
N HIS A 516 12.77 0.71 13.04
CA HIS A 516 12.56 -0.68 13.44
C HIS A 516 11.45 -0.77 14.49
N HIS A 517 10.42 -1.56 14.21
CA HIS A 517 9.38 -1.88 15.18
C HIS A 517 9.54 -3.34 15.66
N PRO A 518 10.01 -3.58 16.89
CA PRO A 518 10.32 -4.93 17.39
C PRO A 518 9.14 -5.90 17.35
N ARG A 519 7.90 -5.40 17.38
CA ARG A 519 6.67 -6.20 17.39
C ARG A 519 6.05 -6.41 16.01
N ALA A 520 6.60 -5.81 14.94
CA ALA A 520 6.02 -5.88 13.60
C ALA A 520 5.84 -7.31 13.06
N TYR A 521 6.65 -8.27 13.53
CA TYR A 521 6.54 -9.69 13.20
C TYR A 521 5.20 -10.32 13.59
N LEU A 522 4.46 -9.73 14.53
CA LEU A 522 3.15 -10.23 14.96
C LEU A 522 2.12 -10.13 13.82
N ILE A 523 2.26 -9.13 12.94
CA ILE A 523 1.39 -8.94 11.77
C ILE A 523 1.51 -10.11 10.78
N ASP A 524 2.63 -10.85 10.80
CA ASP A 524 2.83 -12.02 9.94
C ASP A 524 1.81 -13.13 10.22
N ASP A 525 1.26 -13.19 11.44
CA ASP A 525 0.18 -14.13 11.79
C ASP A 525 -1.10 -13.83 10.97
N LEU A 526 -1.34 -12.57 10.63
CA LEU A 526 -2.53 -12.09 9.91
C LEU A 526 -2.30 -11.93 8.40
N ALA A 527 -1.06 -11.78 7.94
CA ALA A 527 -0.73 -11.35 6.57
C ALA A 527 -1.45 -12.18 5.48
N ALA A 528 -1.31 -13.51 5.50
CA ALA A 528 -1.95 -14.37 4.50
C ALA A 528 -3.49 -14.34 4.56
N TRP A 529 -4.06 -14.08 5.74
CA TRP A 529 -5.50 -13.93 5.93
C TRP A 529 -6.00 -12.59 5.36
N MET A 530 -5.27 -11.51 5.59
CA MET A 530 -5.54 -10.20 5.00
C MET A 530 -5.50 -10.24 3.47
N ASP A 531 -4.57 -11.00 2.87
CA ASP A 531 -4.51 -11.19 1.42
C ASP A 531 -5.73 -11.92 0.84
N ARG A 532 -6.30 -12.87 1.60
CA ARG A 532 -7.56 -13.53 1.22
C ARG A 532 -8.74 -12.57 1.36
N LEU A 533 -8.83 -11.85 2.48
CA LEU A 533 -9.88 -10.87 2.73
C LEU A 533 -9.92 -9.77 1.67
N GLN A 534 -8.76 -9.25 1.29
CA GLN A 534 -8.65 -8.20 0.27
C GLN A 534 -9.11 -8.70 -1.11
N ARG A 535 -8.75 -9.94 -1.49
CA ARG A 535 -9.23 -10.53 -2.75
C ARG A 535 -10.75 -10.65 -2.76
N LEU A 536 -11.31 -11.17 -1.66
CA LEU A 536 -12.77 -11.27 -1.52
C LEU A 536 -13.45 -9.91 -1.49
N SER A 537 -12.88 -8.90 -0.82
CA SER A 537 -13.49 -7.57 -0.72
C SER A 537 -13.54 -6.85 -2.07
N ARG A 538 -12.55 -7.07 -2.95
CA ARG A 538 -12.54 -6.54 -4.32
C ARG A 538 -13.65 -7.11 -5.19
N ASP A 539 -13.92 -8.40 -5.05
CA ASP A 539 -14.92 -9.12 -5.85
C ASP A 539 -16.31 -9.10 -5.18
N SER A 540 -16.42 -8.57 -3.96
CA SER A 540 -17.65 -8.59 -3.17
C SER A 540 -18.53 -7.37 -3.42
N SER A 541 -19.83 -7.62 -3.60
CA SER A 541 -20.87 -6.58 -3.54
C SER A 541 -21.22 -6.17 -2.09
N ALA A 542 -20.71 -6.86 -1.07
CA ALA A 542 -21.04 -6.60 0.32
C ALA A 542 -20.21 -5.42 0.88
N ALA A 543 -20.78 -4.22 0.85
CA ALA A 543 -20.15 -3.00 1.37
C ALA A 543 -19.61 -3.13 2.82
N ARG A 544 -20.28 -3.94 3.65
CA ARG A 544 -19.84 -4.20 5.04
C ARG A 544 -18.49 -4.91 5.12
N LEU A 545 -18.23 -5.88 4.22
CA LEU A 545 -16.94 -6.59 4.17
C LEU A 545 -15.83 -5.65 3.70
N VAL A 546 -16.10 -4.84 2.67
CA VAL A 546 -15.16 -3.83 2.17
C VAL A 546 -14.80 -2.83 3.26
N GLN A 547 -15.78 -2.35 4.03
CA GLN A 547 -15.54 -1.41 5.12
C GLN A 547 -14.75 -2.06 6.27
N ALA A 548 -15.07 -3.30 6.65
CA ALA A 548 -14.37 -4.00 7.73
C ALA A 548 -12.91 -4.34 7.34
N GLU A 549 -12.67 -4.78 6.10
CA GLU A 549 -11.32 -5.02 5.58
C GLU A 549 -10.50 -3.72 5.55
N ARG A 550 -11.10 -2.60 5.10
CA ARG A 550 -10.46 -1.28 5.14
C ARG A 550 -10.07 -0.88 6.57
N ARG A 551 -10.97 -1.04 7.56
CA ARG A 551 -10.69 -0.72 8.97
C ARG A 551 -9.51 -1.55 9.51
N LEU A 552 -9.46 -2.84 9.20
CA LEU A 552 -8.33 -3.69 9.59
C LEU A 552 -7.03 -3.21 8.94
N ALA A 553 -7.06 -2.92 7.64
CA ALA A 553 -5.88 -2.43 6.92
C ALA A 553 -5.39 -1.07 7.46
N ASP A 554 -6.31 -0.15 7.80
CA ASP A 554 -6.01 1.13 8.44
C ASP A 554 -5.39 0.95 9.83
N ALA A 555 -5.95 0.04 10.66
CA ALA A 555 -5.42 -0.26 11.99
C ALA A 555 -3.99 -0.82 11.94
N VAL A 556 -3.73 -1.76 11.01
CA VAL A 556 -2.39 -2.32 10.81
C VAL A 556 -1.43 -1.26 10.27
N PHE A 557 -1.84 -0.48 9.28
CA PHE A 557 -1.00 0.59 8.71
C PHE A 557 -0.64 1.63 9.78
N ALA A 558 -1.61 2.10 10.58
CA ALA A 558 -1.38 3.05 11.65
C ALA A 558 -0.44 2.50 12.75
N THR A 559 -0.56 1.21 13.06
CA THR A 559 0.30 0.54 14.05
C THR A 559 1.75 0.39 13.59
N LEU A 560 1.96 0.16 12.28
CA LEU A 560 3.30 -0.02 11.70
C LEU A 560 4.03 1.28 11.36
N THR A 561 3.29 2.39 11.24
CA THR A 561 3.85 3.69 10.78
C THR A 561 3.97 4.74 11.89
N ARG A 562 3.46 4.45 13.09
CA ARG A 562 3.46 5.36 14.23
C ARG A 562 4.04 4.69 15.48
N ASP A 563 4.30 5.48 16.51
CA ASP A 563 4.88 4.96 17.76
C ASP A 563 3.99 3.91 18.46
N TYR A 564 4.62 3.06 19.26
CA TYR A 564 3.92 1.98 19.96
C TYR A 564 2.94 2.53 21.02
N THR A 565 1.68 2.10 20.94
CA THR A 565 0.71 2.22 22.04
C THR A 565 -0.16 0.94 22.10
N PRO A 566 -0.51 0.43 23.30
CA PRO A 566 -1.37 -0.75 23.42
C PRO A 566 -2.69 -0.62 22.67
N ASP A 567 -3.33 0.56 22.70
CA ASP A 567 -4.62 0.79 22.02
C ASP A 567 -4.56 0.60 20.50
N ARG A 568 -3.45 0.97 19.84
CA ARG A 568 -3.29 0.75 18.39
C ARG A 568 -3.21 -0.73 18.05
N TRP A 569 -2.50 -1.50 18.87
CA TRP A 569 -2.42 -2.94 18.72
C TRP A 569 -3.77 -3.61 19.03
N GLN A 570 -4.50 -3.12 20.03
CA GLN A 570 -5.86 -3.58 20.33
C GLN A 570 -6.80 -3.30 19.16
N ALA A 571 -6.69 -2.15 18.50
CA ALA A 571 -7.51 -1.81 17.34
C ALA A 571 -7.39 -2.84 16.20
N ILE A 572 -6.21 -3.46 16.02
CA ILE A 572 -6.04 -4.57 15.05
C ILE A 572 -6.88 -5.77 15.46
N LEU A 573 -6.78 -6.19 16.72
CA LEU A 573 -7.51 -7.35 17.24
C LEU A 573 -9.04 -7.13 17.22
N LEU A 574 -9.48 -5.92 17.57
CA LEU A 574 -10.88 -5.52 17.51
C LEU A 574 -11.40 -5.53 16.06
N ALA A 575 -10.65 -4.95 15.11
CA ALA A 575 -11.02 -4.97 13.69
C ALA A 575 -11.06 -6.40 13.12
N ALA A 576 -10.15 -7.28 13.57
CA ALA A 576 -10.17 -8.70 13.19
C ALA A 576 -11.40 -9.42 13.76
N ALA A 577 -11.77 -9.16 15.02
CA ALA A 577 -12.97 -9.71 15.64
C ALA A 577 -14.27 -9.22 14.97
N ASP A 578 -14.31 -7.97 14.50
CA ASP A 578 -15.44 -7.44 13.73
C ASP A 578 -15.62 -8.19 12.40
N ILE A 579 -14.53 -8.50 11.70
CA ILE A 579 -14.57 -9.31 10.46
C ILE A 579 -15.09 -10.71 10.77
N GLU A 580 -14.61 -11.35 11.84
CA GLU A 580 -15.05 -12.68 12.23
C GLU A 580 -16.54 -12.71 12.62
N ALA A 581 -17.03 -11.64 13.26
CA ALA A 581 -18.45 -11.46 13.55
C ALA A 581 -19.30 -11.32 12.27
N LEU A 582 -18.79 -10.64 11.24
CA LEU A 582 -19.43 -10.60 9.92
C LEU A 582 -19.43 -11.98 9.25
N GLN A 583 -18.32 -12.72 9.34
CA GLN A 583 -18.22 -14.08 8.81
C GLN A 583 -19.19 -15.04 9.48
N ALA A 584 -19.45 -14.89 10.78
CA ALA A 584 -20.45 -15.66 11.51
C ALA A 584 -21.87 -15.52 10.93
N THR A 585 -22.15 -14.43 10.20
CA THR A 585 -23.43 -14.22 9.48
C THR A 585 -23.43 -14.76 8.05
N GLY A 586 -22.34 -15.40 7.60
CA GLY A 586 -22.19 -15.97 6.25
C GLY A 586 -21.50 -15.08 5.23
N THR A 587 -20.96 -13.91 5.62
CA THR A 587 -20.28 -12.98 4.68
C THR A 587 -18.77 -13.21 4.67
N GLY A 588 -18.17 -13.46 3.49
CA GLY A 588 -16.70 -13.56 3.38
C GLY A 588 -16.09 -14.80 4.06
N ILE A 589 -16.86 -15.88 4.17
CA ILE A 589 -16.47 -17.12 4.85
C ILE A 589 -15.22 -17.78 4.24
N ASP A 590 -14.99 -17.60 2.94
CA ASP A 590 -13.89 -18.22 2.19
C ASP A 590 -12.50 -17.74 2.64
N ALA A 591 -12.41 -16.59 3.32
CA ALA A 591 -11.15 -16.15 3.93
C ALA A 591 -10.75 -17.02 5.13
N GLY A 592 -11.71 -17.71 5.76
CA GLY A 592 -11.56 -18.42 7.02
C GLY A 592 -11.62 -17.48 8.24
N PRO A 593 -11.72 -18.03 9.47
CA PRO A 593 -11.72 -17.27 10.71
C PRO A 593 -10.37 -16.61 10.97
N ILE A 594 -10.24 -15.86 12.07
CA ILE A 594 -8.95 -15.30 12.50
C ILE A 594 -7.93 -16.45 12.62
N PRO A 595 -6.76 -16.34 11.94
CA PRO A 595 -5.73 -17.37 11.95
C PRO A 595 -5.13 -17.55 13.35
N PRO A 596 -4.37 -18.65 13.59
CA PRO A 596 -3.69 -18.85 14.86
C PRO A 596 -2.74 -17.69 15.19
N LEU A 597 -3.00 -17.02 16.32
CA LEU A 597 -2.18 -15.91 16.81
C LEU A 597 -1.13 -16.41 17.81
N ARG A 598 0.07 -15.83 17.78
CA ARG A 598 1.11 -16.12 18.77
C ARG A 598 0.79 -15.49 20.15
N PRO A 599 1.14 -16.13 21.29
CA PRO A 599 0.91 -15.58 22.64
C PRO A 599 1.42 -14.16 22.86
N GLU A 600 2.50 -13.77 22.18
CA GLU A 600 3.15 -12.47 22.28
C GLU A 600 2.25 -11.29 21.93
N TRP A 601 1.15 -11.52 21.19
CA TRP A 601 0.08 -10.53 21.00
C TRP A 601 -0.47 -9.99 22.32
N VAL A 602 -0.54 -10.82 23.37
CA VAL A 602 -0.99 -10.40 24.72
C VAL A 602 -0.10 -9.30 25.29
N SER A 603 1.23 -9.42 25.13
CA SER A 603 2.17 -8.38 25.56
C SER A 603 2.10 -7.12 24.70
N ALA A 604 1.74 -7.25 23.42
CA ALA A 604 1.64 -6.11 22.50
C ALA A 604 0.42 -5.24 22.82
N VAL A 605 -0.68 -5.87 23.26
CA VAL A 605 -1.95 -5.21 23.58
C VAL A 605 -2.18 -4.97 25.07
N ALA A 606 -1.20 -5.32 25.91
CA ALA A 606 -1.30 -5.27 27.36
C ALA A 606 -1.63 -3.87 27.88
N GLU A 607 -2.66 -3.82 28.74
CA GLU A 607 -3.10 -2.65 29.47
C GLU A 607 -3.52 -3.11 30.88
N ASP A 608 -3.37 -2.25 31.90
CA ASP A 608 -3.82 -2.55 33.25
C ASP A 608 -5.31 -2.25 33.43
N SER A 609 -6.17 -2.88 32.61
CA SER A 609 -7.63 -2.72 32.63
C SER A 609 -8.36 -4.03 32.96
N ALA A 610 -9.54 -3.91 33.58
CA ALA A 610 -10.39 -5.07 33.87
C ALA A 610 -10.89 -5.72 32.57
N GLU A 611 -11.21 -4.93 31.55
CA GLU A 611 -11.61 -5.39 30.22
C GLU A 611 -10.56 -6.31 29.61
N PHE A 612 -9.28 -5.90 29.63
CA PHE A 612 -8.19 -6.71 29.10
C PHE A 612 -8.04 -8.04 29.87
N ARG A 613 -8.04 -8.00 31.20
CA ARG A 613 -7.85 -9.20 32.03
C ARG A 613 -9.03 -10.16 31.94
N LEU A 614 -10.26 -9.65 31.93
CA LEU A 614 -11.47 -10.47 31.73
C LEU A 614 -11.53 -11.04 30.31
N ALA A 615 -11.14 -10.26 29.30
CA ALA A 615 -11.01 -10.73 27.93
C ALA A 615 -10.01 -11.88 27.83
N LEU A 616 -8.86 -11.77 28.51
CA LEU A 616 -7.84 -12.83 28.55
C LEU A 616 -8.35 -14.09 29.27
N ALA A 617 -9.04 -13.92 30.40
CA ALA A 617 -9.67 -15.02 31.13
C ALA A 617 -10.66 -15.77 30.24
N LEU A 618 -11.56 -15.04 29.57
CA LEU A 618 -12.56 -15.61 28.68
C LEU A 618 -11.94 -16.22 27.42
N GLY A 619 -11.02 -15.52 26.77
CA GLY A 619 -10.37 -15.98 25.53
C GLY A 619 -9.51 -17.23 25.71
N SER A 620 -9.00 -17.43 26.94
CA SER A 620 -8.27 -18.64 27.34
C SER A 620 -9.17 -19.79 27.81
N ALA A 621 -10.49 -19.60 27.90
CA ALA A 621 -11.36 -20.59 28.51
C ALA A 621 -11.47 -21.86 27.64
N ALA A 622 -11.31 -23.02 28.29
CA ALA A 622 -11.49 -24.35 27.69
C ALA A 622 -12.16 -25.29 28.69
N ALA A 623 -12.64 -26.44 28.20
CA ALA A 623 -13.24 -27.46 29.08
C ALA A 623 -12.24 -27.96 30.13
N ILE A 624 -11.02 -28.27 29.67
CA ILE A 624 -9.88 -28.72 30.47
C ILE A 624 -8.57 -28.35 29.77
N TYR A 625 -7.47 -28.35 30.53
CA TYR A 625 -6.11 -28.27 30.01
C TYR A 625 -5.37 -29.57 30.35
N PHE A 626 -4.78 -30.22 29.34
CA PHE A 626 -3.96 -31.43 29.53
C PHE A 626 -2.57 -31.20 28.93
N LYS A 627 -1.52 -31.34 29.74
CA LYS A 627 -0.14 -30.98 29.36
C LYS A 627 -0.07 -29.60 28.70
N ASP A 628 -0.71 -28.62 29.33
CA ASP A 628 -0.85 -27.22 28.89
C ASP A 628 -1.55 -27.01 27.54
N LYS A 629 -2.18 -28.04 26.97
CA LYS A 629 -2.98 -27.93 25.75
C LYS A 629 -4.47 -27.83 26.10
N PRO A 630 -5.19 -26.84 25.54
CA PRO A 630 -6.64 -26.75 25.74
C PRO A 630 -7.34 -27.89 25.01
N SER A 631 -8.28 -28.53 25.69
CA SER A 631 -9.26 -29.41 25.05
C SER A 631 -10.62 -28.73 25.06
N ASP A 632 -11.29 -28.77 23.90
CA ASP A 632 -12.61 -28.21 23.69
C ASP A 632 -12.70 -26.72 24.09
N PRO A 633 -12.04 -25.82 23.33
CA PRO A 633 -11.96 -24.40 23.64
C PRO A 633 -13.32 -23.70 23.52
N ILE A 634 -13.51 -22.61 24.27
CA ILE A 634 -14.75 -21.82 24.26
C ILE A 634 -15.12 -21.26 22.87
N ARG A 635 -14.15 -21.15 21.96
CA ARG A 635 -14.34 -20.61 20.60
C ARG A 635 -15.46 -21.30 19.81
N HIS A 636 -15.71 -22.60 20.05
CA HIS A 636 -16.80 -23.35 19.42
C HIS A 636 -18.21 -22.85 19.77
N HIS A 637 -18.35 -22.07 20.86
CA HIS A 637 -19.62 -21.46 21.22
C HIS A 637 -19.90 -20.14 20.50
N PHE A 638 -18.90 -19.57 19.84
CA PHE A 638 -19.04 -18.33 19.06
C PHE A 638 -19.14 -18.59 17.57
N LEU A 639 -18.50 -19.65 17.07
CA LEU A 639 -18.40 -19.94 15.64
C LEU A 639 -18.54 -21.44 15.37
N PRO A 640 -19.19 -21.83 14.26
CA PRO A 640 -19.23 -23.20 13.81
C PRO A 640 -17.86 -23.55 13.22
N LEU A 641 -17.06 -24.29 13.99
CA LEU A 641 -15.67 -24.63 13.65
C LEU A 641 -15.46 -26.14 13.63
N GLU A 642 -14.55 -26.60 12.75
CA GLU A 642 -14.06 -27.97 12.75
C GLU A 642 -13.29 -28.30 14.05
N PRO A 643 -13.11 -29.59 14.42
CA PRO A 643 -12.26 -29.98 15.54
C PRO A 643 -10.88 -29.29 15.48
N GLY A 644 -10.47 -28.68 16.58
CA GLY A 644 -9.24 -27.86 16.65
C GLY A 644 -9.45 -26.35 16.45
N ALA A 645 -10.68 -25.91 16.13
CA ALA A 645 -11.08 -24.50 16.16
C ALA A 645 -10.27 -23.55 15.23
N ARG A 646 -9.77 -24.07 14.10
CA ARG A 646 -8.95 -23.31 13.13
C ARG A 646 -9.61 -23.03 11.79
N ARG A 647 -10.68 -23.74 11.45
CA ARG A 647 -11.41 -23.61 10.18
C ARG A 647 -12.91 -23.57 10.42
N PHE A 648 -13.64 -22.83 9.59
CA PHE A 648 -15.09 -22.85 9.61
C PHE A 648 -15.61 -24.22 9.20
N LYS A 649 -16.63 -24.69 9.91
CA LYS A 649 -17.41 -25.86 9.53
C LYS A 649 -18.49 -25.42 8.55
N THR A 650 -18.33 -25.79 7.29
CA THR A 650 -19.21 -25.33 6.19
C THR A 650 -19.95 -26.48 5.52
N ALA A 651 -21.18 -26.23 5.07
CA ALA A 651 -21.94 -27.08 4.15
C ALA A 651 -22.41 -26.20 2.97
N ASP A 652 -22.14 -26.62 1.73
CA ASP A 652 -22.51 -25.90 0.50
C ASP A 652 -22.18 -24.39 0.52
N LYS A 653 -20.96 -24.04 0.94
CA LYS A 653 -20.48 -22.64 1.08
C LYS A 653 -21.35 -21.78 2.02
N ARG A 654 -21.96 -22.40 3.02
CA ARG A 654 -22.60 -21.72 4.16
C ARG A 654 -22.07 -22.28 5.46
N LEU A 655 -22.14 -21.49 6.52
CA LEU A 655 -21.81 -21.99 7.86
C LEU A 655 -22.86 -23.03 8.29
N VAL A 656 -22.39 -24.14 8.85
CA VAL A 656 -23.28 -25.16 9.42
C VAL A 656 -24.02 -24.59 10.62
N ASN A 657 -25.32 -24.87 10.72
CA ASN A 657 -26.09 -24.61 11.93
C ASN A 657 -25.65 -25.59 13.03
N ASP A 658 -24.77 -25.15 13.92
CA ASP A 658 -24.21 -25.98 14.99
C ASP A 658 -24.84 -25.60 16.34
N PRO A 659 -25.57 -26.51 17.02
CA PRO A 659 -26.22 -26.22 18.31
C PRO A 659 -25.27 -25.80 19.43
N ARG A 660 -23.95 -26.00 19.26
CA ARG A 660 -22.94 -25.53 20.21
C ARG A 660 -22.72 -24.02 20.12
N VAL A 661 -23.05 -23.39 18.99
CA VAL A 661 -22.86 -21.96 18.74
C VAL A 661 -24.01 -21.17 19.38
N VAL A 662 -23.86 -20.88 20.67
CA VAL A 662 -24.87 -20.23 21.51
C VAL A 662 -24.63 -18.73 21.69
N ALA A 663 -23.43 -18.23 21.37
CA ALA A 663 -23.01 -16.84 21.54
C ALA A 663 -22.91 -16.06 20.22
N SER A 664 -23.88 -16.27 19.32
CA SER A 664 -23.95 -15.65 17.97
C SER A 664 -24.69 -14.31 17.91
N GLY A 665 -25.30 -13.87 19.03
CA GLY A 665 -26.10 -12.64 19.11
C GLY A 665 -25.30 -11.36 19.39
N ARG A 666 -26.00 -10.21 19.31
CA ARG A 666 -25.45 -8.88 19.66
C ARG A 666 -25.48 -8.56 21.16
N ASP A 667 -26.15 -9.38 21.97
CA ASP A 667 -26.21 -9.22 23.43
C ASP A 667 -25.12 -10.08 24.09
N PRO A 668 -24.03 -9.46 24.58
CA PRO A 668 -22.92 -10.23 25.10
C PRO A 668 -23.19 -10.89 26.45
N LEU A 669 -24.02 -10.28 27.30
CA LEU A 669 -24.37 -10.85 28.60
C LEU A 669 -25.20 -12.13 28.41
N ARG A 670 -26.16 -12.09 27.49
CA ARG A 670 -26.93 -13.29 27.11
C ARG A 670 -26.04 -14.36 26.51
N GLY A 671 -25.10 -13.97 25.64
CA GLY A 671 -24.14 -14.91 25.05
C GLY A 671 -23.29 -15.64 26.10
N LEU A 672 -22.76 -14.91 27.09
CA LEU A 672 -21.99 -15.52 28.18
C LEU A 672 -22.82 -16.47 29.04
N ALA A 673 -24.03 -16.06 29.42
CA ALA A 673 -24.91 -16.91 30.21
C ALA A 673 -25.28 -18.19 29.45
N ALA A 674 -25.56 -18.09 28.15
CA ALA A 674 -25.84 -19.23 27.29
C ALA A 674 -24.64 -20.19 27.17
N ILE A 675 -23.40 -19.67 27.19
CA ILE A 675 -22.19 -20.52 27.25
C ILE A 675 -22.15 -21.30 28.55
N VAL A 676 -22.42 -20.67 29.69
CA VAL A 676 -22.44 -21.33 31.01
C VAL A 676 -23.48 -22.45 31.03
N GLU A 677 -24.72 -22.15 30.59
CA GLU A 677 -25.78 -23.16 30.49
C GLU A 677 -25.37 -24.31 29.55
N ARG A 678 -24.81 -23.99 28.38
CA ARG A 678 -24.40 -25.00 27.41
C ARG A 678 -23.30 -25.90 27.96
N ARG A 679 -22.31 -25.34 28.66
CA ARG A 679 -21.22 -26.11 29.28
C ARG A 679 -21.70 -27.02 30.41
N LEU A 680 -22.65 -26.57 31.22
CA LEU A 680 -23.27 -27.39 32.26
C LEU A 680 -24.09 -28.56 31.66
N ILE A 681 -24.81 -28.31 30.57
CA ILE A 681 -25.52 -29.37 29.82
C ILE A 681 -24.52 -30.39 29.25
N GLU A 682 -23.45 -29.93 28.60
CA GLU A 682 -22.41 -30.81 28.03
C GLU A 682 -21.66 -31.61 29.10
N ALA A 683 -21.46 -31.04 30.29
CA ALA A 683 -20.91 -31.77 31.45
C ALA A 683 -21.88 -32.85 31.93
N SER A 684 -23.16 -32.50 32.10
CA SER A 684 -24.21 -33.41 32.56
C SER A 684 -24.39 -34.62 31.63
N GLN A 685 -24.35 -34.38 30.31
CA GLN A 685 -24.37 -35.44 29.28
C GLN A 685 -23.20 -36.43 29.39
N GLN A 686 -22.08 -36.00 29.97
CA GLN A 686 -20.91 -36.85 30.24
C GLN A 686 -20.86 -37.38 31.68
N GLY A 687 -21.96 -37.25 32.43
CA GLY A 687 -22.03 -37.67 33.84
C GLY A 687 -21.24 -36.79 34.80
N GLN A 688 -20.81 -35.60 34.37
CA GLN A 688 -20.00 -34.67 35.16
C GLN A 688 -20.86 -33.55 35.75
N ARG A 689 -20.57 -33.15 36.99
CA ARG A 689 -21.21 -32.00 37.67
C ARG A 689 -20.22 -30.85 37.85
N ARG A 690 -19.68 -30.35 36.73
CA ARG A 690 -18.67 -29.28 36.68
C ARG A 690 -19.04 -28.25 35.63
N SER A 691 -18.63 -26.99 35.82
CA SER A 691 -18.87 -25.94 34.82
C SER A 691 -17.99 -26.04 33.57
N ARG A 692 -16.88 -26.79 33.61
CA ARG A 692 -15.96 -27.00 32.47
C ARG A 692 -15.51 -25.69 31.81
N LEU A 693 -15.14 -24.72 32.65
CA LEU A 693 -14.57 -23.43 32.23
C LEU A 693 -13.28 -23.20 33.00
N VAL A 694 -12.16 -23.64 32.42
CA VAL A 694 -10.82 -23.53 32.97
C VAL A 694 -10.02 -22.51 32.15
N ALA A 695 -9.29 -21.62 32.84
CA ALA A 695 -8.41 -20.65 32.19
C ALA A 695 -7.06 -21.27 31.86
N ALA A 696 -6.35 -20.70 30.89
CA ALA A 696 -4.92 -20.93 30.78
C ALA A 696 -4.20 -20.48 32.06
N ALA A 697 -3.04 -21.09 32.29
CA ALA A 697 -2.19 -20.84 33.43
C ALA A 697 -1.92 -19.32 33.58
N GLY A 698 -2.34 -18.69 34.69
CA GLY A 698 -2.15 -17.25 34.93
C GLY A 698 -3.25 -16.32 34.40
N CYS A 699 -4.18 -16.81 33.56
CA CYS A 699 -5.19 -15.97 32.90
C CYS A 699 -6.54 -15.85 33.63
N GLY A 700 -6.78 -16.61 34.70
CA GLY A 700 -8.04 -16.58 35.45
C GLY A 700 -8.39 -15.21 36.03
N ALA A 701 -9.67 -14.89 36.03
CA ALA A 701 -10.22 -13.62 36.49
C ALA A 701 -9.94 -13.37 37.98
N ARG A 702 -9.68 -12.12 38.32
CA ARG A 702 -9.41 -11.64 39.68
C ARG A 702 -10.68 -11.04 40.29
N PHE A 703 -10.67 -10.85 41.61
CA PHE A 703 -11.83 -10.30 42.32
C PHE A 703 -12.19 -8.88 41.90
N GLY A 704 -11.24 -7.94 41.89
CA GLY A 704 -11.56 -6.59 41.44
C GLY A 704 -12.08 -6.53 40.00
N ASP A 705 -11.53 -7.33 39.09
CA ASP A 705 -12.02 -7.41 37.71
C ASP A 705 -13.49 -7.88 37.66
N LEU A 706 -13.82 -8.91 38.44
CA LEU A 706 -15.18 -9.42 38.56
C LEU A 706 -16.11 -8.40 39.24
N THR A 707 -15.65 -7.66 40.24
CA THR A 707 -16.42 -6.59 40.89
C THR A 707 -16.78 -5.49 39.88
N GLN A 708 -15.83 -5.06 39.04
CA GLN A 708 -16.10 -4.07 37.99
C GLN A 708 -17.06 -4.62 36.93
N PHE A 709 -16.93 -5.91 36.56
CA PHE A 709 -17.89 -6.53 35.65
C PHE A 709 -19.30 -6.55 36.25
N LEU A 710 -19.45 -6.97 37.51
CA LEU A 710 -20.73 -7.12 38.20
C LEU A 710 -21.44 -5.78 38.41
N SER A 711 -20.70 -4.73 38.75
CA SER A 711 -21.23 -3.37 38.86
C SER A 711 -21.61 -2.75 37.51
N GLY A 712 -21.16 -3.33 36.40
CA GLY A 712 -21.40 -2.80 35.05
C GLY A 712 -20.44 -1.65 34.68
N ALA A 713 -19.31 -1.55 35.35
CA ALA A 713 -18.29 -0.52 35.13
C ALA A 713 -17.34 -0.81 33.96
N VAL A 714 -17.52 -1.95 33.27
CA VAL A 714 -16.65 -2.39 32.16
C VAL A 714 -17.24 -2.08 30.79
N ASP A 715 -16.39 -1.72 29.83
CA ASP A 715 -16.77 -1.66 28.42
C ASP A 715 -16.89 -3.08 27.84
N LEU A 716 -18.15 -3.55 27.74
CA LEU A 716 -18.46 -4.85 27.18
C LEU A 716 -17.97 -4.98 25.74
N ASN A 717 -18.13 -3.96 24.88
CA ASN A 717 -17.74 -4.07 23.48
C ASN A 717 -16.23 -4.32 23.34
N ARG A 718 -15.42 -3.57 24.10
CA ARG A 718 -13.96 -3.75 24.14
C ARG A 718 -13.58 -5.13 24.68
N LEU A 719 -14.16 -5.54 25.82
CA LEU A 719 -13.92 -6.84 26.44
C LEU A 719 -14.21 -7.99 25.47
N PHE A 720 -15.39 -8.00 24.84
CA PHE A 720 -15.79 -9.11 23.96
C PHE A 720 -15.03 -9.13 22.64
N GLY A 721 -14.72 -7.96 22.07
CA GLY A 721 -13.89 -7.88 20.88
C GLY A 721 -12.50 -8.48 21.13
N LEU A 722 -11.85 -8.10 22.24
CA LEU A 722 -10.56 -8.66 22.63
C LEU A 722 -10.66 -10.15 22.97
N ALA A 723 -11.69 -10.57 23.71
CA ALA A 723 -11.86 -11.97 24.10
C ALA A 723 -11.97 -12.88 22.86
N ARG A 724 -12.76 -12.46 21.85
CA ARG A 724 -12.89 -13.19 20.58
C ARG A 724 -11.55 -13.30 19.85
N ALA A 725 -10.77 -12.22 19.80
CA ALA A 725 -9.43 -12.28 19.22
C ALA A 725 -8.49 -13.21 20.01
N PHE A 726 -8.54 -13.19 21.34
CA PHE A 726 -7.74 -14.08 22.19
C PHE A 726 -8.12 -15.56 22.07
N MET A 727 -9.35 -15.88 21.69
CA MET A 727 -9.73 -17.27 21.38
C MET A 727 -8.96 -17.83 20.16
N ALA A 728 -8.39 -16.97 19.31
CA ALA A 728 -7.56 -17.39 18.19
C ALA A 728 -6.09 -17.67 18.59
N LEU A 729 -5.66 -17.35 19.81
CA LEU A 729 -4.29 -17.57 20.27
C LEU A 729 -3.90 -19.06 20.26
N ARG A 730 -2.60 -19.31 20.10
CA ARG A 730 -1.94 -20.60 20.25
C ARG A 730 -1.67 -20.88 21.73
N TRP A 731 -2.73 -21.18 22.46
CA TRP A 731 -2.68 -21.52 23.89
C TRP A 731 -1.84 -22.76 24.19
N ASP A 732 -1.61 -23.63 23.20
CA ASP A 732 -0.68 -24.76 23.25
C ASP A 732 0.80 -24.35 23.38
N ASN A 733 1.12 -23.06 23.15
CA ASN A 733 2.47 -22.50 23.32
C ASN A 733 2.48 -21.37 24.37
N TRP A 734 1.46 -21.33 25.23
CA TRP A 734 1.29 -20.27 26.21
C TRP A 734 2.42 -20.26 27.24
N ASN A 735 2.96 -19.07 27.52
CA ASN A 735 3.89 -18.84 28.62
C ASN A 735 3.37 -17.68 29.48
N ARG A 736 3.38 -17.86 30.80
CA ARG A 736 3.01 -16.85 31.80
C ARG A 736 3.91 -15.62 31.78
N ASP A 737 5.16 -15.75 31.32
CA ASP A 737 6.12 -14.64 31.26
C ASP A 737 5.68 -13.51 30.31
N VAL A 738 4.72 -13.79 29.42
CA VAL A 738 4.15 -12.80 28.47
C VAL A 738 3.10 -11.91 29.15
N LEU A 739 2.63 -12.27 30.35
CA LEU A 739 1.65 -11.48 31.09
C LEU A 739 2.25 -10.15 31.56
N PRO A 740 1.51 -9.03 31.43
CA PRO A 740 1.93 -7.78 32.02
C PRO A 740 1.91 -7.87 33.54
N VAL A 741 2.79 -7.08 34.19
CA VAL A 741 2.70 -6.82 35.62
C VAL A 741 1.38 -6.09 35.87
N SER A 742 0.59 -6.57 36.83
CA SER A 742 -0.70 -5.96 37.16
C SER A 742 -0.83 -5.83 38.66
N HIS A 743 -1.37 -4.68 39.10
CA HIS A 743 -1.50 -4.35 40.50
C HIS A 743 -2.69 -5.09 41.14
N PRO A 744 -2.52 -5.64 42.35
CA PRO A 744 -3.64 -6.22 43.08
C PRO A 744 -4.61 -5.11 43.51
N THR A 745 -5.90 -5.39 43.38
CA THR A 745 -6.98 -4.54 43.93
C THR A 745 -7.62 -5.26 45.10
N ASP A 746 -8.01 -4.49 46.12
CA ASP A 746 -8.68 -5.03 47.32
C ASP A 746 -10.19 -5.19 47.15
N GLU A 747 -10.75 -4.76 46.02
CA GLU A 747 -12.16 -4.90 45.68
C GLU A 747 -12.58 -6.37 45.63
N ARG A 748 -13.76 -6.67 46.19
CA ARG A 748 -14.31 -8.03 46.28
C ARG A 748 -15.76 -8.06 45.80
N PRO A 749 -16.15 -9.13 45.07
CA PRO A 749 -17.55 -9.35 44.75
C PRO A 749 -18.38 -9.53 46.02
N GLU A 750 -19.68 -9.26 45.87
CA GLU A 750 -20.67 -9.51 46.92
C GLU A 750 -20.71 -10.98 47.32
N GLU A 751 -20.98 -11.22 48.60
CA GLU A 751 -21.01 -12.57 49.18
C GLU A 751 -22.00 -13.48 48.46
N CYS A 752 -23.19 -12.97 48.11
CA CYS A 752 -24.20 -13.72 47.39
C CYS A 752 -23.68 -14.26 46.05
N TRP A 753 -22.93 -13.44 45.31
CA TRP A 753 -22.31 -13.88 44.06
C TRP A 753 -21.16 -14.86 44.29
N LEU A 754 -20.33 -14.65 45.33
CA LEU A 754 -19.28 -15.61 45.70
C LEU A 754 -19.86 -17.00 46.00
N ALA A 755 -21.00 -17.06 46.69
CA ALA A 755 -21.67 -18.32 46.99
C ALA A 755 -22.14 -19.05 45.72
N LEU A 756 -22.74 -18.31 44.78
CA LEU A 756 -23.13 -18.83 43.46
C LEU A 756 -21.90 -19.33 42.69
N ARG A 757 -20.80 -18.57 42.71
CA ARG A 757 -19.57 -18.89 41.99
C ARG A 757 -18.93 -20.19 42.47
N LEU A 758 -18.89 -20.43 43.78
CA LEU A 758 -18.35 -21.67 44.36
C LEU A 758 -19.15 -22.92 43.94
N CYS A 759 -20.45 -22.76 43.67
CA CYS A 759 -21.32 -23.81 43.14
C CYS A 759 -21.24 -23.98 41.61
N CYS A 760 -20.34 -23.27 40.93
CA CYS A 760 -20.14 -23.35 39.48
C CYS A 760 -18.65 -23.47 39.13
N LEU A 761 -17.87 -24.13 39.99
CA LEU A 761 -16.44 -24.34 39.75
C LEU A 761 -16.17 -25.51 38.79
N PRO A 762 -15.09 -25.42 37.99
CA PRO A 762 -14.68 -26.51 37.10
C PRO A 762 -13.91 -27.62 37.82
N LEU A 763 -13.44 -27.36 39.04
CA LEU A 763 -12.60 -28.24 39.87
C LEU A 763 -12.91 -28.00 41.36
N SER A 764 -12.52 -28.94 42.22
CA SER A 764 -12.65 -28.79 43.67
C SER A 764 -11.75 -27.66 44.20
N ILE A 765 -12.15 -27.08 45.33
CA ILE A 765 -11.36 -26.01 45.98
C ILE A 765 -10.12 -26.63 46.63
N ASP A 766 -10.31 -27.76 47.30
CA ASP A 766 -9.28 -28.62 47.86
C ASP A 766 -9.74 -30.09 47.91
N GLU A 767 -8.98 -30.96 48.60
CA GLU A 767 -9.29 -32.39 48.73
C GLU A 767 -10.58 -32.65 49.52
N MET A 768 -10.96 -31.73 50.42
CA MET A 768 -12.10 -31.88 51.32
C MET A 768 -13.35 -31.14 50.83
N HIS A 769 -13.18 -30.11 49.98
CA HIS A 769 -14.27 -29.25 49.52
C HIS A 769 -14.51 -29.41 48.01
N ASP A 770 -15.23 -30.49 47.68
CA ASP A 770 -15.77 -30.71 46.35
C ASP A 770 -17.26 -30.33 46.26
N ILE A 771 -17.59 -29.30 45.48
CA ILE A 771 -18.95 -28.74 45.36
C ILE A 771 -19.48 -29.08 43.96
N PRO A 772 -20.44 -30.02 43.85
CA PRO A 772 -21.04 -30.37 42.56
C PRO A 772 -21.80 -29.18 41.96
N ALA A 773 -21.55 -28.89 40.69
CA ALA A 773 -22.28 -27.84 39.98
C ALA A 773 -23.77 -28.21 39.83
N ASP A 774 -24.64 -27.21 39.97
CA ASP A 774 -26.09 -27.36 39.83
C ASP A 774 -26.60 -26.48 38.68
N GLU A 775 -27.05 -27.11 37.59
CA GLU A 775 -27.50 -26.42 36.37
C GLU A 775 -28.69 -25.48 36.61
N ARG A 776 -29.46 -25.69 37.68
CA ARG A 776 -30.59 -24.83 38.03
C ARG A 776 -30.14 -23.42 38.40
N ILE A 777 -28.95 -23.27 38.98
CA ILE A 777 -28.42 -21.96 39.39
C ILE A 777 -28.31 -21.03 38.16
N ALA A 778 -27.70 -21.50 37.08
CA ALA A 778 -27.54 -20.70 35.86
C ALA A 778 -28.91 -20.34 35.25
N ARG A 779 -29.83 -21.31 35.13
CA ARG A 779 -31.17 -21.10 34.55
C ARG A 779 -31.99 -20.07 35.35
N LEU A 780 -31.95 -20.16 36.68
CA LEU A 780 -32.65 -19.23 37.58
C LEU A 780 -32.09 -17.81 37.48
N LEU A 781 -30.77 -17.66 37.42
CA LEU A 781 -30.15 -16.35 37.23
C LEU A 781 -30.50 -15.75 35.86
N VAL A 782 -30.55 -16.57 34.80
CA VAL A 782 -30.98 -16.14 33.45
C VAL A 782 -32.45 -15.68 33.44
N SER A 783 -33.33 -16.37 34.17
CA SER A 783 -34.74 -15.98 34.30
C SER A 783 -34.97 -14.81 35.27
N GLY A 784 -33.93 -14.31 35.95
CA GLY A 784 -34.02 -13.19 36.89
C GLY A 784 -34.36 -13.57 38.33
N ASP A 785 -34.42 -14.87 38.65
CA ASP A 785 -34.75 -15.39 39.99
C ASP A 785 -33.48 -15.65 40.81
N ALA A 786 -32.82 -14.57 41.21
CA ALA A 786 -31.60 -14.65 42.01
C ALA A 786 -31.85 -15.23 43.41
N ALA A 787 -33.01 -14.98 44.01
CA ALA A 787 -33.32 -15.43 45.36
C ALA A 787 -33.28 -16.96 45.48
N ARG A 788 -33.93 -17.67 44.55
CA ARG A 788 -33.89 -19.14 44.53
C ARG A 788 -32.52 -19.69 44.16
N ALA A 789 -31.79 -19.02 43.28
CA ALA A 789 -30.42 -19.40 42.93
C ALA A 789 -29.48 -19.33 44.16
N ILE A 790 -29.58 -18.24 44.94
CA ILE A 790 -28.79 -18.03 46.16
C ILE A 790 -29.13 -19.09 47.21
N GLU A 791 -30.42 -19.40 47.38
CA GLU A 791 -30.85 -20.43 48.34
C GLU A 791 -30.29 -21.82 47.99
N ILE A 792 -30.33 -22.21 46.71
CA ILE A 792 -29.71 -23.46 46.24
C ILE A 792 -28.20 -23.46 46.52
N ALA A 793 -27.50 -22.36 46.20
CA ALA A 793 -26.07 -22.26 46.43
C ALA A 793 -25.74 -22.37 47.93
N ARG A 794 -26.48 -21.69 48.79
CA ARG A 794 -26.31 -21.73 50.25
C ARG A 794 -26.48 -23.15 50.81
N GLN A 795 -27.50 -23.88 50.36
CA GLN A 795 -27.73 -25.27 50.77
C GLN A 795 -26.57 -26.20 50.33
N ARG A 796 -26.07 -26.03 49.10
CA ARG A 796 -24.93 -26.79 48.57
C ARG A 796 -23.64 -26.53 49.36
N LEU A 797 -23.34 -25.27 49.65
CA LEU A 797 -22.17 -24.91 50.46
C LEU A 797 -22.24 -25.52 51.86
N ARG A 798 -23.42 -25.47 52.51
CA ARG A 798 -23.61 -26.09 53.83
C ARG A 798 -23.40 -27.60 53.81
N SER A 799 -23.79 -28.28 52.73
CA SER A 799 -23.62 -29.72 52.61
C SER A 799 -22.14 -30.17 52.58
N VAL A 800 -21.23 -29.25 52.25
CA VAL A 800 -19.77 -29.48 52.27
C VAL A 800 -19.07 -28.76 53.44
N GLY A 801 -19.83 -28.31 54.44
CA GLY A 801 -19.26 -27.68 55.64
C GLY A 801 -18.82 -26.22 55.48
N ILE A 802 -19.17 -25.55 54.36
CA ILE A 802 -18.98 -24.10 54.19
C ILE A 802 -20.27 -23.42 54.65
N ARG A 803 -20.19 -22.52 55.64
CA ARG A 803 -21.36 -21.82 56.21
C ARG A 803 -21.29 -20.33 55.87
N PRO A 804 -21.92 -19.90 54.76
CA PRO A 804 -21.91 -18.50 54.34
C PRO A 804 -22.58 -17.59 55.38
N PRO A 805 -22.09 -16.35 55.61
CA PRO A 805 -22.61 -15.43 56.63
C PRO A 805 -23.95 -14.75 56.24
N MET A 806 -24.58 -15.16 55.14
CA MET A 806 -25.87 -14.67 54.68
C MET A 806 -27.01 -15.67 54.91
N TYR A 807 -28.19 -15.15 55.28
CA TYR A 807 -29.41 -15.94 55.47
C TYR A 807 -30.23 -16.08 54.19
N ALA A 808 -30.44 -14.95 53.47
CA ALA A 808 -31.12 -14.86 52.20
C ALA A 808 -30.50 -13.71 51.38
N GLY A 809 -30.79 -13.64 50.08
CA GLY A 809 -30.36 -12.55 49.21
C GLY A 809 -31.29 -12.41 48.01
N THR A 810 -31.36 -11.23 47.42
CA THR A 810 -32.12 -10.96 46.21
C THR A 810 -31.45 -9.83 45.44
N THR A 811 -31.70 -9.75 44.14
CA THR A 811 -31.27 -8.65 43.28
C THR A 811 -32.27 -8.48 42.14
N ASP A 812 -32.23 -7.35 41.45
CA ASP A 812 -33.06 -7.13 40.28
C ASP A 812 -32.72 -8.11 39.12
N PRO A 813 -33.67 -8.37 38.19
CA PRO A 813 -33.46 -9.31 37.08
C PRO A 813 -32.29 -8.98 36.15
N ALA A 814 -31.91 -7.70 36.00
CA ALA A 814 -30.79 -7.33 35.13
C ALA A 814 -29.45 -7.70 35.77
N THR A 815 -29.30 -7.43 37.06
CA THR A 815 -28.12 -7.86 37.84
C THR A 815 -28.04 -9.38 37.95
N ALA A 816 -29.17 -10.08 38.13
CA ALA A 816 -29.20 -11.54 38.11
C ALA A 816 -28.68 -12.14 36.79
N ARG A 817 -29.07 -11.58 35.64
CA ARG A 817 -28.55 -11.99 34.33
C ARG A 817 -27.06 -11.69 34.18
N ARG A 818 -26.58 -10.57 34.71
CA ARG A 818 -25.15 -10.24 34.74
C ARG A 818 -24.36 -11.20 35.64
N TRP A 819 -24.93 -11.61 36.76
CA TRP A 819 -24.35 -12.63 37.63
C TRP A 819 -24.20 -13.97 36.90
N ALA A 820 -25.20 -14.39 36.10
CA ALA A 820 -25.10 -15.56 35.23
C ALA A 820 -23.95 -15.41 34.22
N ALA A 821 -23.86 -14.25 33.55
CA ALA A 821 -22.80 -13.97 32.59
C ALA A 821 -21.40 -14.01 33.22
N ALA A 822 -21.26 -13.48 34.45
CA ALA A 822 -20.00 -13.46 35.18
C ALA A 822 -19.46 -14.87 35.49
N LEU A 823 -20.32 -15.89 35.53
CA LEU A 823 -19.90 -17.28 35.71
C LEU A 823 -19.07 -17.80 34.53
N ALA A 824 -19.16 -17.17 33.36
CA ALA A 824 -18.39 -17.56 32.18
C ALA A 824 -16.88 -17.31 32.33
N PHE A 825 -16.47 -16.36 33.17
CA PHE A 825 -15.06 -16.04 33.37
C PHE A 825 -14.42 -17.08 34.29
N PRO A 826 -13.43 -17.87 33.84
CA PRO A 826 -12.75 -18.84 34.69
C PRO A 826 -11.93 -18.14 35.80
N ILE A 827 -11.86 -18.74 36.99
CA ILE A 827 -11.03 -18.26 38.12
C ILE A 827 -10.03 -19.34 38.52
N HIS A 828 -8.91 -18.92 39.11
CA HIS A 828 -7.92 -19.85 39.65
C HIS A 828 -8.37 -20.47 40.97
N ARG A 829 -7.81 -21.64 41.30
CA ARG A 829 -8.02 -22.34 42.58
C ARG A 829 -7.73 -21.44 43.79
N GLY A 830 -6.67 -20.63 43.73
CA GLY A 830 -6.37 -19.64 44.78
C GLY A 830 -7.46 -18.56 44.94
N THR A 831 -8.09 -18.11 43.85
CA THR A 831 -9.23 -17.19 43.91
C THR A 831 -10.47 -17.86 44.52
N ALA A 832 -10.74 -19.13 44.15
CA ALA A 832 -11.82 -19.92 44.76
C ALA A 832 -11.59 -20.13 46.27
N HIS A 833 -10.36 -20.42 46.69
CA HIS A 833 -10.01 -20.54 48.10
C HIS A 833 -10.22 -19.22 48.86
N ARG A 834 -9.82 -18.08 48.29
CA ARG A 834 -10.10 -16.77 48.91
C ARG A 834 -11.60 -16.51 49.04
N ALA A 835 -12.42 -16.92 48.06
CA ALA A 835 -13.88 -16.81 48.14
C ALA A 835 -14.45 -17.68 49.27
N MET A 836 -13.94 -18.90 49.43
CA MET A 836 -14.31 -19.78 50.54
C MET A 836 -13.94 -19.18 51.89
N VAL A 837 -12.73 -18.66 52.04
CA VAL A 837 -12.27 -18.01 53.29
C VAL A 837 -13.12 -16.78 53.62
N GLN A 838 -13.57 -16.03 52.61
CA GLN A 838 -14.47 -14.90 52.83
C GLN A 838 -15.85 -15.34 53.31
N LEU A 839 -16.40 -16.41 52.73
CA LEU A 839 -17.71 -16.95 53.13
C LEU A 839 -17.65 -17.81 54.40
N ALA A 840 -16.48 -18.26 54.82
CA ALA A 840 -16.28 -19.02 56.04
C ALA A 840 -14.93 -18.65 56.67
N PRO A 841 -14.84 -17.53 57.41
CA PRO A 841 -13.59 -17.07 58.01
C PRO A 841 -12.90 -18.09 58.92
N SER A 842 -13.65 -19.04 59.48
CA SER A 842 -13.13 -20.18 60.26
C SER A 842 -12.20 -21.12 59.46
N LYS A 843 -12.17 -21.01 58.13
CA LYS A 843 -11.35 -21.83 57.23
C LYS A 843 -10.00 -21.18 56.86
N LYS A 844 -9.61 -20.05 57.47
CA LYS A 844 -8.43 -19.24 57.14
C LYS A 844 -7.05 -19.94 57.37
N GLY A 845 -7.00 -21.08 58.05
CA GLY A 845 -5.76 -21.76 58.47
C GLY A 845 -5.25 -22.95 57.63
N LEU A 846 -5.89 -23.31 56.52
CA LEU A 846 -5.59 -24.54 55.75
C LEU A 846 -4.47 -24.41 54.68
N LEU A 847 -3.61 -23.38 54.76
CA LEU A 847 -2.65 -23.04 53.70
C LEU A 847 -1.35 -23.89 53.65
N HIS A 848 -1.15 -24.85 54.56
CA HIS A 848 0.10 -25.61 54.68
C HIS A 848 -0.07 -27.14 54.86
N ALA A 849 -1.07 -27.74 54.22
CA ALA A 849 -1.13 -29.19 54.05
C ALA A 849 -0.96 -29.56 52.57
#